data_AF-A0A8U0MBI7-F1
#
_entry.id   AF-A0A8U0MBI7-F1
#
_cell.length_a   1.000
_cell.length_b   1.000
_cell.length_c   1.000
_cell.angle_alpha   90.00
_cell.angle_beta   90.00
_cell.angle_gamma   90.00
#
_symmetry.space_group_name_H-M   'P 1'
#
loop_
_entity.id
_entity.type
_entity.pdbx_description
1 polymer ?
#
loop_
_entity_poly.entity_id
_entity_poly.type
_entity_poly.pdbx_seq_one_letter_code
_entity_poly.pdbx_strand_id
1 'polypeptide(L)'
;MIEAESSEQFLAGGGEMGQLIRSMDWSRTPLGPISTWPQSLRTSVSLCLSSTFPILIAWGPETIQIYNDSYRPICGAKHPESMGQNFRICWETALPVVGDAFSRGQQGEGTYIKDQRMFLDRYGYLEEAFMTFSFAPIRDESGQVGGIFHPITETTDKMLSARRTQVLRDVAALTSQAKTNEEIYASLTAAAVDFALDLPFLLFYELDDEVSSAQLVSSAGLAPNQPFPEELARLNVAATEWLSDLTKLQVIDQLTKRVGRLVGGPYEESPHTAVCLPVTLSTREQPIGFLLAGISPHRALDQDYLNFYALLANTINTAFSNVYAYQEEQKRAEALAAIDQAKTAFFNNISHEFRTPLTLMLGPLEELLRDPELLASPYKVPIEATNRNALRLLKLVNNLLDFSRIEANRVKASFRPVDLVNLTVDLASSFRSLIERAGLAFIVDCKPLPSVVYADAEMWEKIVLNLLSNAFKYTLQGSIRVSLTVEEGNAVLQVTDTGVGIPERELPHMFERFHRVENAGGRTYEGSGIGLSLVHELVRFHGGMITVTSVEGEGSTFTVRLPLGKAHLPASQVIEGEHEATMSRLADTFLQEASTMLEDLRSATSADALPDEFPADQSTKILVVDDNADMRAYLTRLLEPYFTVNTAANGADALQQLGSYQPQLILSDIMMPVMDGKELLSTLRQNTATAHIPLIFLSARAGQEARIDGLETGADDYLVKPFSGQELLTKVKAQINLNQSRRQAETRLRNLVQHAPVAMLLVKGDDLIIELMNEAMQTLVQRDSNALGKSLLSVFPELTKQTFVSRFQQVYQTGVSDQGVAVELPVYRNSELQTGYFDVLLTPYYEGDKLTGVLEICTEVTEQVQSGKALAKSENRYRLLSAELDEQVQQRTTELQATVYDLQRSNDNLQQFAYVASHDLQEPLRKIQSFGDLLMGQYAAELGNGADYLTRMQMAANRMSILIRDLLGFSRISTRQETAASVALGKLVQTVLADLELAIKETEAIVHVDVLPTVMGDQSQLRQLFQNLISNALKFHRTSPSGTPVAPVLTIRSCEVNVSDLPAAVRPTRVVPVYYQIDVADNGIGFDEKYLDRIFQVFQRLHGKNTFAGTGIGLAICEKVVANHGGGITAASQPGLGATFSVYLPVPEL
;
A
#
# COMPACT_ATOMS: atom_id res chain seq x y z
N MET A 1 -17.28 -30.18 -87.67
CA MET A 1 -16.79 -28.90 -87.15
C MET A 1 -16.24 -29.18 -85.77
N ILE A 2 -15.09 -28.62 -85.42
CA ILE A 2 -14.56 -28.67 -84.06
C ILE A 2 -15.02 -27.38 -83.40
N GLU A 3 -15.79 -27.47 -82.33
CA GLU A 3 -16.09 -26.31 -81.49
C GLU A 3 -14.82 -25.95 -80.71
N ALA A 4 -14.49 -24.67 -80.66
CA ALA A 4 -13.22 -24.23 -80.08
C ALA A 4 -13.22 -24.43 -78.56
N GLU A 5 -12.17 -25.06 -78.03
CA GLU A 5 -11.91 -25.12 -76.60
C GLU A 5 -11.80 -23.69 -76.05
N SER A 6 -12.61 -23.37 -75.03
CA SER A 6 -12.68 -22.01 -74.50
C SER A 6 -11.34 -21.59 -73.89
N SER A 7 -10.73 -20.53 -74.41
CA SER A 7 -9.38 -20.05 -74.05
C SER A 7 -9.23 -19.49 -72.62
N GLU A 8 -10.22 -19.73 -71.76
CA GLU A 8 -10.38 -19.15 -70.42
C GLU A 8 -10.36 -20.21 -69.30
N GLN A 9 -10.10 -21.50 -69.60
CA GLN A 9 -10.05 -22.55 -68.56
C GLN A 9 -9.06 -22.27 -67.43
N PHE A 10 -7.97 -21.53 -67.68
CA PHE A 10 -7.01 -21.13 -66.64
C PHE A 10 -7.58 -20.15 -65.61
N LEU A 11 -8.72 -19.50 -65.91
CA LEU A 11 -9.50 -18.65 -65.02
C LEU A 11 -10.63 -19.43 -64.31
N ALA A 12 -10.75 -20.75 -64.45
CA ALA A 12 -11.80 -21.52 -63.79
C ALA A 12 -11.65 -21.47 -62.26
N GLY A 13 -12.55 -20.75 -61.60
CA GLY A 13 -12.45 -20.39 -60.18
C GLY A 13 -11.99 -18.93 -60.00
N GLY A 14 -11.08 -18.70 -59.05
CA GLY A 14 -10.45 -17.40 -58.80
C GLY A 14 -11.33 -16.34 -58.13
N GLY A 15 -12.46 -16.73 -57.52
CA GLY A 15 -13.32 -15.87 -56.72
C GLY A 15 -13.76 -14.56 -57.40
N GLU A 16 -13.67 -13.44 -56.66
CA GLU A 16 -14.17 -12.13 -57.10
C GLU A 16 -13.28 -11.56 -58.21
N MET A 17 -11.95 -11.62 -58.07
CA MET A 17 -11.01 -11.10 -59.07
C MET A 17 -11.00 -11.94 -60.34
N GLY A 18 -11.15 -13.26 -60.24
CA GLY A 18 -11.36 -14.12 -61.40
C GLY A 18 -12.63 -13.74 -62.18
N GLN A 19 -13.71 -13.37 -61.49
CA GLN A 19 -14.91 -12.84 -62.13
C GLN A 19 -14.69 -11.45 -62.75
N LEU A 20 -13.98 -10.55 -62.05
CA LEU A 20 -13.62 -9.23 -62.59
C LEU A 20 -12.79 -9.35 -63.87
N ILE A 21 -11.75 -10.19 -63.87
CA ILE A 21 -10.88 -10.46 -65.03
C ILE A 21 -11.71 -10.97 -66.23
N ARG A 22 -12.65 -11.91 -66.01
CA ARG A 22 -13.56 -12.41 -67.07
C ARG A 22 -14.54 -11.34 -67.60
N SER A 23 -14.92 -10.37 -66.77
CA SER A 23 -15.86 -9.30 -67.14
C SER A 23 -15.22 -8.09 -67.83
N MET A 24 -13.89 -7.96 -67.76
CA MET A 24 -13.15 -6.79 -68.21
C MET A 24 -12.73 -6.87 -69.68
N ASP A 25 -12.88 -5.77 -70.41
CA ASP A 25 -12.41 -5.66 -71.81
C ASP A 25 -10.89 -5.38 -71.87
N TRP A 26 -10.10 -6.44 -71.76
CA TRP A 26 -8.64 -6.38 -71.83
C TRP A 26 -8.09 -5.91 -73.19
N SER A 27 -8.90 -5.86 -74.26
CA SER A 27 -8.47 -5.30 -75.55
C SER A 27 -8.16 -3.80 -75.47
N ARG A 28 -8.66 -3.12 -74.42
CA ARG A 28 -8.39 -1.72 -74.09
C ARG A 28 -7.14 -1.53 -73.22
N THR A 29 -6.43 -2.60 -72.88
CA THR A 29 -5.18 -2.57 -72.09
C THR A 29 -3.98 -2.96 -72.97
N PRO A 30 -2.74 -2.58 -72.60
CA PRO A 30 -1.52 -3.03 -73.30
C PRO A 30 -1.27 -4.55 -73.31
N LEU A 31 -2.04 -5.36 -72.56
CA LEU A 31 -1.98 -6.82 -72.62
C LEU A 31 -2.77 -7.42 -73.79
N GLY A 32 -3.70 -6.65 -74.38
CA GLY A 32 -4.63 -7.14 -75.38
C GLY A 32 -5.64 -8.16 -74.83
N PRO A 33 -6.49 -8.74 -75.70
CA PRO A 33 -7.52 -9.70 -75.27
C PRO A 33 -6.92 -10.98 -74.67
N ILE A 34 -7.65 -11.60 -73.74
CA ILE A 34 -7.22 -12.80 -72.98
C ILE A 34 -6.78 -13.95 -73.92
N SER A 35 -7.39 -14.06 -75.10
CA SER A 35 -7.06 -15.03 -76.14
C SER A 35 -5.63 -14.90 -76.69
N THR A 36 -5.00 -13.72 -76.62
CA THR A 36 -3.62 -13.46 -77.08
C THR A 36 -2.59 -13.45 -75.94
N TRP A 37 -2.98 -13.64 -74.68
CA TRP A 37 -2.04 -13.71 -73.56
C TRP A 37 -1.09 -14.92 -73.67
N PRO A 38 0.20 -14.76 -73.34
CA PRO A 38 1.15 -15.88 -73.35
C PRO A 38 0.84 -16.89 -72.24
N GLN A 39 1.28 -18.14 -72.42
CA GLN A 39 1.00 -19.24 -71.51
C GLN A 39 1.71 -19.03 -70.15
N SER A 40 2.88 -18.38 -70.15
CA SER A 40 3.57 -17.89 -68.95
C SER A 40 2.70 -16.98 -68.08
N LEU A 41 2.07 -15.95 -68.68
CA LEU A 41 1.12 -15.06 -67.99
C LEU A 41 -0.11 -15.83 -67.49
N ARG A 42 -0.73 -16.66 -68.34
CA ARG A 42 -1.91 -17.46 -67.96
C ARG A 42 -1.64 -18.37 -66.75
N THR A 43 -0.49 -19.03 -66.73
CA THR A 43 -0.07 -19.90 -65.64
C THR A 43 0.13 -19.10 -64.34
N SER A 44 0.78 -17.93 -64.44
CA SER A 44 1.01 -17.05 -63.28
C SER A 44 -0.30 -16.47 -62.73
N VAL A 45 -1.22 -16.03 -63.58
CA VAL A 45 -2.55 -15.54 -63.17
C VAL A 45 -3.36 -16.65 -62.51
N SER A 46 -3.31 -17.88 -63.02
CA SER A 46 -4.00 -19.02 -62.40
C SER A 46 -3.43 -19.35 -61.00
N LEU A 47 -2.11 -19.29 -60.82
CA LEU A 47 -1.45 -19.43 -59.51
C LEU A 47 -1.80 -18.27 -58.54
N CYS A 48 -1.82 -17.03 -59.04
CA CYS A 48 -2.22 -15.85 -58.27
C CYS A 48 -3.67 -15.99 -57.76
N LEU A 49 -4.60 -16.33 -58.66
CA LEU A 49 -6.03 -16.51 -58.34
C LEU A 49 -6.34 -17.74 -57.46
N SER A 50 -5.45 -18.73 -57.38
CA SER A 50 -5.61 -19.89 -56.48
C SER A 50 -4.98 -19.69 -55.09
N SER A 51 -4.14 -18.66 -54.93
CA SER A 51 -3.44 -18.36 -53.68
C SER A 51 -4.33 -17.64 -52.67
N THR A 52 -4.24 -18.04 -51.39
CA THR A 52 -4.81 -17.31 -50.24
C THR A 52 -3.94 -16.14 -49.77
N PHE A 53 -2.66 -16.08 -50.14
CA PHE A 53 -1.80 -14.92 -49.87
C PHE A 53 -2.13 -13.75 -50.83
N PRO A 54 -2.01 -12.48 -50.40
CA PRO A 54 -2.14 -11.32 -51.28
C PRO A 54 -1.05 -11.32 -52.35
N ILE A 55 -1.45 -11.39 -53.63
CA ILE A 55 -0.53 -11.44 -54.77
C ILE A 55 -1.00 -10.51 -55.88
N LEU A 56 -0.06 -9.71 -56.39
CA LEU A 56 -0.17 -8.96 -57.63
C LEU A 56 0.84 -9.51 -58.67
N ILE A 57 0.50 -9.38 -59.94
CA ILE A 57 1.35 -9.59 -61.09
C ILE A 57 1.42 -8.28 -61.86
N ALA A 58 2.64 -7.82 -62.18
CA ALA A 58 2.85 -6.68 -63.06
C ALA A 58 3.49 -7.17 -64.38
N TRP A 59 2.72 -7.19 -65.47
CA TRP A 59 3.12 -7.81 -66.73
C TRP A 59 3.46 -6.81 -67.84
N GLY A 60 4.43 -7.17 -68.69
CA GLY A 60 4.84 -6.40 -69.86
C GLY A 60 5.64 -5.13 -69.55
N PRO A 61 6.08 -4.39 -70.59
CA PRO A 61 6.86 -3.17 -70.42
C PRO A 61 6.09 -2.06 -69.70
N GLU A 62 4.77 -2.00 -69.85
CA GLU A 62 3.89 -1.06 -69.15
C GLU A 62 3.44 -1.56 -67.76
N THR A 63 3.95 -2.70 -67.28
CA THR A 63 3.77 -3.18 -65.90
C THR A 63 2.30 -3.26 -65.47
N ILE A 64 1.47 -3.85 -66.33
CA ILE A 64 0.02 -3.90 -66.17
C ILE A 64 -0.35 -4.87 -65.06
N GLN A 65 -1.20 -4.41 -64.14
CA GLN A 65 -1.53 -5.09 -62.89
C GLN A 65 -2.66 -6.13 -63.07
N ILE A 66 -2.45 -7.32 -62.52
CA ILE A 66 -3.49 -8.33 -62.30
C ILE A 66 -3.29 -8.87 -60.87
N TYR A 67 -4.33 -9.00 -60.06
CA TYR A 67 -4.20 -9.41 -58.65
C TYR A 67 -5.36 -10.30 -58.17
N ASN A 68 -5.21 -10.92 -57.01
CA ASN A 68 -6.19 -11.84 -56.43
C ASN A 68 -7.05 -11.22 -55.31
N ASP A 69 -8.05 -11.98 -54.84
CA ASP A 69 -9.00 -11.55 -53.81
C ASP A 69 -8.30 -11.05 -52.53
N SER A 70 -7.25 -11.75 -52.09
CA SER A 70 -6.47 -11.37 -50.90
C SER A 70 -5.67 -10.07 -51.07
N TYR A 71 -5.40 -9.63 -52.31
CA TYR A 71 -4.76 -8.34 -52.59
C TYR A 71 -5.77 -7.18 -52.63
N ARG A 72 -7.05 -7.45 -52.87
CA ARG A 72 -8.10 -6.42 -52.97
C ARG A 72 -8.18 -5.46 -51.76
N PRO A 73 -8.04 -5.89 -50.48
CA PRO A 73 -7.99 -4.96 -49.35
C PRO A 73 -6.83 -3.96 -49.43
N ILE A 74 -5.67 -4.38 -49.98
CA ILE A 74 -4.49 -3.53 -50.10
C ILE A 74 -4.72 -2.41 -51.13
N CYS A 75 -5.50 -2.68 -52.20
CA CYS A 75 -5.94 -1.66 -53.15
C CYS A 75 -6.85 -0.57 -52.54
N GLY A 76 -7.54 -0.85 -51.43
CA GLY A 76 -8.50 0.07 -50.84
C GLY A 76 -9.51 0.61 -51.86
N ALA A 77 -9.67 1.94 -51.90
CA ALA A 77 -10.56 2.64 -52.83
C ALA A 77 -10.07 2.63 -54.30
N LYS A 78 -8.85 2.19 -54.62
CA LYS A 78 -8.39 2.04 -56.02
C LYS A 78 -8.96 0.80 -56.71
N HIS A 79 -9.59 -0.10 -55.98
CA HIS A 79 -10.29 -1.24 -56.56
C HIS A 79 -11.71 -0.82 -57.02
N PRO A 80 -12.16 -1.17 -58.25
CA PRO A 80 -11.53 -2.07 -59.22
C PRO A 80 -10.58 -1.42 -60.23
N GLU A 81 -10.50 -0.09 -60.28
CA GLU A 81 -9.80 0.68 -61.33
C GLU A 81 -8.31 0.36 -61.48
N SER A 82 -7.65 -0.12 -60.42
CA SER A 82 -6.26 -0.58 -60.44
C SER A 82 -6.05 -1.87 -61.25
N MET A 83 -7.10 -2.67 -61.46
CA MET A 83 -7.04 -3.88 -62.30
C MET A 83 -6.82 -3.48 -63.76
N GLY A 84 -5.74 -3.95 -64.38
CA GLY A 84 -5.33 -3.54 -65.72
C GLY A 84 -4.70 -2.14 -65.81
N GLN A 85 -4.47 -1.44 -64.70
CA GLN A 85 -3.69 -0.20 -64.65
C GLN A 85 -2.17 -0.48 -64.61
N ASN A 86 -1.36 0.49 -65.01
CA ASN A 86 0.11 0.47 -64.86
C ASN A 86 0.50 0.58 -63.37
N PHE A 87 1.32 -0.36 -62.88
CA PHE A 87 1.78 -0.44 -61.48
C PHE A 87 2.44 0.85 -60.97
N ARG A 88 3.32 1.46 -61.76
CA ARG A 88 4.04 2.68 -61.35
C ARG A 88 3.13 3.91 -61.23
N ILE A 89 2.01 3.94 -61.96
CA ILE A 89 1.00 5.00 -61.85
C ILE A 89 0.06 4.72 -60.67
N CYS A 90 -0.38 3.47 -60.49
CA CYS A 90 -1.25 3.07 -59.39
C CYS A 90 -0.61 3.33 -58.01
N TRP A 91 0.69 3.09 -57.90
CA TRP A 91 1.45 3.12 -56.63
C TRP A 91 2.54 4.19 -56.59
N GLU A 92 2.31 5.34 -57.22
CA GLU A 92 3.27 6.46 -57.28
C GLU A 92 3.81 6.86 -55.89
N THR A 93 2.94 6.94 -54.86
CA THR A 93 3.33 7.29 -53.48
C THR A 93 4.26 6.25 -52.81
N ALA A 94 4.23 5.00 -53.28
CA ALA A 94 5.10 3.92 -52.79
C ALA A 94 6.44 3.83 -53.55
N LEU A 95 6.57 4.46 -54.73
CA LEU A 95 7.79 4.39 -55.54
C LEU A 95 9.09 4.82 -54.82
N PRO A 96 9.11 5.80 -53.90
CA PRO A 96 10.31 6.12 -53.11
C PRO A 96 10.84 4.96 -52.26
N VAL A 97 10.03 3.92 -52.03
CA VAL A 97 10.37 2.72 -51.27
C VAL A 97 10.50 1.49 -52.19
N VAL A 98 9.59 1.31 -53.15
CA VAL A 98 9.52 0.09 -53.97
C VAL A 98 10.27 0.17 -55.31
N GLY A 99 10.55 1.38 -55.81
CA GLY A 99 10.94 1.62 -57.21
C GLY A 99 12.21 0.88 -57.64
N ASP A 100 13.26 0.92 -56.83
CA ASP A 100 14.54 0.26 -57.13
C ASP A 100 14.47 -1.26 -57.02
N ALA A 101 13.72 -1.78 -56.04
CA ALA A 101 13.54 -3.21 -55.85
C ALA A 101 12.69 -3.82 -56.98
N PHE A 102 11.60 -3.14 -57.37
CA PHE A 102 10.78 -3.50 -58.52
C PHE A 102 11.58 -3.47 -59.83
N SER A 103 12.42 -2.43 -60.02
CA SER A 103 13.20 -2.27 -61.24
C SER A 103 14.35 -3.29 -61.37
N ARG A 104 14.95 -3.74 -60.25
CA ARG A 104 15.85 -4.91 -60.22
C ARG A 104 15.10 -6.22 -60.50
N GLY A 105 13.87 -6.35 -60.00
CA GLY A 105 12.93 -7.40 -60.41
C GLY A 105 12.80 -7.51 -61.93
N GLN A 106 12.58 -6.39 -62.62
CA GLN A 106 12.48 -6.36 -64.09
C GLN A 106 13.79 -6.73 -64.81
N GLN A 107 14.94 -6.59 -64.14
CA GLN A 107 16.26 -7.00 -64.67
C GLN A 107 16.56 -8.49 -64.40
N GLY A 108 15.69 -9.19 -63.67
CA GLY A 108 15.82 -10.63 -63.37
C GLY A 108 16.45 -10.94 -62.00
N GLU A 109 16.64 -9.94 -61.14
CA GLU A 109 17.07 -10.11 -59.75
C GLU A 109 15.85 -10.23 -58.83
N GLY A 110 15.69 -11.37 -58.15
CA GLY A 110 14.64 -11.52 -57.14
C GLY A 110 14.96 -10.67 -55.91
N THR A 111 14.09 -9.73 -55.56
CA THR A 111 14.29 -8.84 -54.40
C THR A 111 13.22 -9.05 -53.32
N TYR A 112 13.56 -8.68 -52.08
CA TYR A 112 12.71 -8.82 -50.90
C TYR A 112 12.94 -7.64 -49.96
N ILE A 113 11.84 -7.09 -49.42
CA ILE A 113 11.82 -6.00 -48.44
C ILE A 113 10.87 -6.42 -47.31
N LYS A 114 11.25 -6.13 -46.06
CA LYS A 114 10.54 -6.58 -44.85
C LYS A 114 10.18 -5.40 -43.94
N ASP A 115 8.94 -5.41 -43.44
CA ASP A 115 8.38 -4.51 -42.43
C ASP A 115 8.68 -3.03 -42.68
N GLN A 116 8.68 -2.66 -43.97
CA GLN A 116 9.17 -1.37 -44.41
C GLN A 116 8.04 -0.34 -44.39
N ARG A 117 8.27 0.74 -43.64
CA ARG A 117 7.39 1.91 -43.60
C ARG A 117 7.31 2.58 -44.97
N MET A 118 6.11 2.83 -45.45
CA MET A 118 5.81 3.52 -46.70
C MET A 118 4.50 4.32 -46.59
N PHE A 119 4.16 5.06 -47.63
CA PHE A 119 2.97 5.90 -47.68
C PHE A 119 2.07 5.52 -48.86
N LEU A 120 0.79 5.26 -48.58
CA LEU A 120 -0.19 4.75 -49.55
C LEU A 120 -1.40 5.69 -49.59
N ASP A 121 -1.53 6.47 -50.66
CA ASP A 121 -2.83 7.06 -50.98
C ASP A 121 -3.74 5.95 -51.52
N ARG A 122 -4.51 5.30 -50.64
CA ARG A 122 -5.49 4.24 -51.01
C ARG A 122 -6.89 4.46 -50.42
N TYR A 123 -7.08 5.50 -49.63
CA TYR A 123 -8.36 5.87 -48.99
C TYR A 123 -8.71 7.37 -49.13
N GLY A 124 -8.10 8.07 -50.09
CA GLY A 124 -8.30 9.52 -50.29
C GLY A 124 -7.52 10.40 -49.32
N TYR A 125 -6.59 9.81 -48.57
CA TYR A 125 -5.56 10.45 -47.77
C TYR A 125 -4.29 9.59 -47.84
N LEU A 126 -3.13 10.20 -47.58
CA LEU A 126 -1.84 9.54 -47.62
C LEU A 126 -1.62 8.73 -46.33
N GLU A 127 -1.85 7.42 -46.36
CA GLU A 127 -1.80 6.55 -45.18
C GLU A 127 -0.36 6.05 -44.89
N GLU A 128 0.06 6.09 -43.62
CA GLU A 128 1.23 5.36 -43.12
C GLU A 128 0.90 3.86 -43.02
N ALA A 129 1.63 3.04 -43.78
CA ALA A 129 1.55 1.59 -43.79
C ALA A 129 2.93 0.94 -43.67
N PHE A 130 2.98 -0.29 -43.16
CA PHE A 130 4.19 -1.12 -43.10
C PHE A 130 3.97 -2.38 -43.93
N MET A 131 4.87 -2.63 -44.88
CA MET A 131 4.71 -3.69 -45.88
C MET A 131 5.94 -4.59 -45.96
N THR A 132 5.69 -5.89 -46.03
CA THR A 132 6.67 -6.93 -46.38
C THR A 132 6.32 -7.48 -47.76
N PHE A 133 7.26 -7.52 -48.71
CA PHE A 133 6.98 -7.97 -50.08
C PHE A 133 8.21 -8.51 -50.80
N SER A 134 7.95 -9.32 -51.82
CA SER A 134 8.96 -9.75 -52.80
C SER A 134 8.62 -9.24 -54.20
N PHE A 135 9.64 -9.11 -55.05
CA PHE A 135 9.51 -8.98 -56.49
C PHE A 135 10.28 -10.13 -57.15
N ALA A 136 9.56 -11.17 -57.57
CA ALA A 136 10.13 -12.33 -58.25
C ALA A 136 9.93 -12.21 -59.77
N PRO A 137 10.98 -12.33 -60.60
CA PRO A 137 10.85 -12.24 -62.06
C PRO A 137 10.16 -13.48 -62.65
N ILE A 138 9.04 -13.27 -63.35
CA ILE A 138 8.41 -14.29 -64.18
C ILE A 138 9.09 -14.28 -65.55
N ARG A 139 9.60 -15.43 -65.98
CA ARG A 139 10.17 -15.59 -67.31
C ARG A 139 9.11 -16.01 -68.32
N ASP A 140 9.16 -15.41 -69.50
CA ASP A 140 8.34 -15.78 -70.64
C ASP A 140 8.93 -16.96 -71.44
N GLU A 141 8.23 -17.35 -72.49
CA GLU A 141 8.59 -18.42 -73.42
C GLU A 141 9.87 -18.15 -74.22
N SER A 142 10.41 -16.92 -74.20
CA SER A 142 11.73 -16.57 -74.75
C SER A 142 12.86 -16.59 -73.71
N GLY A 143 12.53 -16.81 -72.43
CA GLY A 143 13.44 -16.78 -71.29
C GLY A 143 13.73 -15.38 -70.75
N GLN A 144 13.17 -14.33 -71.35
CA GLN A 144 13.23 -12.95 -70.87
C GLN A 144 12.25 -12.74 -69.71
N VAL A 145 12.38 -11.64 -68.96
CA VAL A 145 11.44 -11.30 -67.87
C VAL A 145 10.17 -10.69 -68.48
N GLY A 146 9.10 -11.49 -68.57
CA GLY A 146 7.80 -11.08 -69.10
C GLY A 146 6.96 -10.28 -68.10
N GLY A 147 7.19 -10.48 -66.80
CA GLY A 147 6.51 -9.76 -65.72
C GLY A 147 7.09 -10.04 -64.34
N ILE A 148 6.48 -9.47 -63.32
CA ILE A 148 6.86 -9.63 -61.91
C ILE A 148 5.73 -10.30 -61.13
N PHE A 149 6.07 -11.31 -60.34
CA PHE A 149 5.21 -11.92 -59.34
C PHE A 149 5.49 -11.25 -58.00
N HIS A 150 4.48 -10.62 -57.42
CA HIS A 150 4.59 -9.72 -56.27
C HIS A 150 3.66 -10.16 -55.13
N PRO A 151 4.09 -11.14 -54.30
CA PRO A 151 3.45 -11.42 -53.04
C PRO A 151 3.76 -10.30 -52.03
N ILE A 152 2.75 -9.91 -51.26
CA ILE A 152 2.84 -8.84 -50.25
C ILE A 152 2.08 -9.27 -48.99
N THR A 153 2.58 -8.84 -47.84
CA THR A 153 1.95 -8.98 -46.53
C THR A 153 1.98 -7.61 -45.85
N GLU A 154 0.81 -7.10 -45.49
CA GLU A 154 0.71 -5.90 -44.67
C GLU A 154 1.02 -6.24 -43.21
N THR A 155 1.92 -5.48 -42.60
CA THR A 155 2.33 -5.61 -41.19
C THR A 155 2.10 -4.33 -40.38
N THR A 156 1.31 -3.40 -40.93
CA THR A 156 0.91 -2.11 -40.35
C THR A 156 0.48 -2.24 -38.89
N ASP A 157 -0.54 -3.04 -38.59
CA ASP A 157 -1.12 -3.14 -37.23
C ASP A 157 -0.10 -3.67 -36.21
N LYS A 158 0.71 -4.66 -36.62
CA LYS A 158 1.79 -5.24 -35.82
C LYS A 158 2.87 -4.22 -35.48
N MET A 159 3.27 -3.39 -36.45
CA MET A 159 4.28 -2.35 -36.29
C MET A 159 3.77 -1.14 -35.49
N LEU A 160 2.53 -0.70 -35.74
CA LEU A 160 1.87 0.37 -34.99
C LEU A 160 1.60 -0.03 -33.55
N SER A 161 1.12 -1.25 -33.30
CA SER A 161 0.90 -1.78 -31.94
C SER A 161 2.21 -1.84 -31.16
N ALA A 162 3.31 -2.31 -31.77
CA ALA A 162 4.63 -2.31 -31.14
C ALA A 162 5.13 -0.88 -30.83
N ARG A 163 4.97 0.07 -31.76
CA ARG A 163 5.36 1.49 -31.59
C ARG A 163 4.57 2.16 -30.46
N ARG A 164 3.24 2.06 -30.49
CA ARG A 164 2.33 2.61 -29.46
C ARG A 164 2.57 1.99 -28.08
N THR A 165 2.85 0.68 -28.03
CA THR A 165 3.22 -0.02 -26.78
C THR A 165 4.61 0.38 -26.25
N GLN A 166 5.50 0.90 -27.09
CA GLN A 166 6.76 1.53 -26.65
C GLN A 166 6.48 2.92 -26.07
N VAL A 167 5.74 3.78 -26.80
CA VAL A 167 5.33 5.12 -26.33
C VAL A 167 4.67 5.09 -24.95
N LEU A 168 3.70 4.19 -24.72
CA LEU A 168 3.04 4.06 -23.41
C LEU A 168 4.01 3.70 -22.28
N ARG A 169 5.00 2.85 -22.54
CA ARG A 169 6.01 2.45 -21.53
C ARG A 169 6.98 3.58 -21.23
N ASP A 170 7.37 4.35 -22.23
CA ASP A 170 8.32 5.46 -22.06
C ASP A 170 7.65 6.66 -21.37
N VAL A 171 6.40 6.98 -21.73
CA VAL A 171 5.55 7.94 -21.01
C VAL A 171 5.42 7.52 -19.53
N ALA A 172 5.01 6.27 -19.26
CA ALA A 172 4.89 5.78 -17.88
C ALA A 172 6.22 5.86 -17.10
N ALA A 173 7.34 5.50 -17.73
CA ALA A 173 8.66 5.56 -17.09
C ALA A 173 9.06 7.00 -16.74
N LEU A 174 8.90 7.94 -17.68
CA LEU A 174 9.19 9.36 -17.48
C LEU A 174 8.35 9.98 -16.36
N THR A 175 7.04 9.72 -16.35
CA THR A 175 6.14 10.35 -15.38
C THR A 175 6.14 9.66 -14.01
N SER A 176 6.62 8.41 -13.90
CA SER A 176 6.63 7.64 -12.64
C SER A 176 7.51 8.23 -11.53
N GLN A 177 8.47 9.10 -11.87
CA GLN A 177 9.43 9.68 -10.91
C GLN A 177 9.07 11.12 -10.49
N ALA A 178 8.02 11.70 -11.08
CA ALA A 178 7.61 13.07 -10.81
C ALA A 178 7.01 13.24 -9.40
N LYS A 179 7.28 14.40 -8.79
CA LYS A 179 6.77 14.86 -7.49
C LYS A 179 5.88 16.09 -7.59
N THR A 180 5.83 16.69 -8.77
CA THR A 180 5.10 17.92 -9.10
C THR A 180 4.41 17.76 -10.46
N ASN A 181 3.36 18.52 -10.72
CA ASN A 181 2.68 18.51 -12.03
C ASN A 181 3.66 19.04 -13.10
N GLU A 182 4.46 20.02 -12.72
CA GLU A 182 5.50 20.67 -13.52
C GLU A 182 6.58 19.68 -14.00
N GLU A 183 6.96 18.70 -13.18
CA GLU A 183 7.87 17.62 -13.58
C GLU A 183 7.22 16.67 -14.61
N ILE A 184 5.92 16.39 -14.51
CA ILE A 184 5.16 15.64 -15.53
C ILE A 184 5.17 16.43 -16.85
N TYR A 185 4.75 17.70 -16.80
CA TYR A 185 4.69 18.58 -17.97
C TYR A 185 6.06 18.72 -18.65
N ALA A 186 7.12 18.96 -17.89
CA ALA A 186 8.47 19.12 -18.41
C ALA A 186 9.02 17.84 -19.06
N SER A 187 8.82 16.67 -18.41
CA SER A 187 9.32 15.39 -18.91
C SER A 187 8.67 14.98 -20.24
N LEU A 188 7.34 15.18 -20.36
CA LEU A 188 6.61 14.92 -21.59
C LEU A 188 6.92 15.95 -22.69
N THR A 189 7.22 17.19 -22.33
CA THR A 189 7.65 18.21 -23.30
C THR A 189 9.06 17.92 -23.83
N ALA A 190 9.97 17.42 -23.00
CA ALA A 190 11.32 17.04 -23.42
C ALA A 190 11.35 15.81 -24.33
N ALA A 191 10.56 14.78 -24.03
CA ALA A 191 10.48 13.54 -24.80
C ALA A 191 9.56 13.62 -26.05
N ALA A 192 9.01 14.80 -26.36
CA ALA A 192 7.97 14.97 -27.38
C ALA A 192 8.35 14.48 -28.78
N VAL A 193 9.64 14.47 -29.11
CA VAL A 193 10.17 14.00 -30.40
C VAL A 193 10.07 12.48 -30.53
N ASP A 194 10.24 11.74 -29.44
CA ASP A 194 10.34 10.27 -29.46
C ASP A 194 8.99 9.59 -29.75
N PHE A 195 7.88 10.23 -29.36
CA PHE A 195 6.51 9.78 -29.62
C PHE A 195 5.75 10.56 -30.70
N ALA A 196 6.41 11.51 -31.36
CA ALA A 196 5.84 12.44 -32.34
C ALA A 196 5.06 11.81 -33.51
N LEU A 197 5.30 10.53 -33.82
CA LEU A 197 4.65 9.79 -34.90
C LEU A 197 3.19 9.39 -34.60
N ASP A 198 2.91 9.02 -33.35
CA ASP A 198 1.55 8.67 -32.88
C ASP A 198 0.92 9.80 -32.05
N LEU A 199 1.75 10.71 -31.50
CA LEU A 199 1.32 11.89 -30.73
C LEU A 199 1.99 13.18 -31.27
N PRO A 200 1.59 13.69 -32.47
CA PRO A 200 2.09 14.94 -33.04
C PRO A 200 2.13 16.15 -32.10
N PHE A 201 1.16 16.30 -31.20
CA PHE A 201 1.20 17.32 -30.14
C PHE A 201 0.39 16.88 -28.92
N LEU A 202 0.69 17.49 -27.77
CA LEU A 202 -0.07 17.39 -26.53
C LEU A 202 -0.21 18.79 -25.91
N LEU A 203 -1.43 19.22 -25.58
CA LEU A 203 -1.69 20.48 -24.86
C LEU A 203 -2.32 20.17 -23.49
N PHE A 204 -1.68 20.65 -22.42
CA PHE A 204 -2.07 20.38 -21.03
C PHE A 204 -2.85 21.57 -20.48
N TYR A 205 -4.10 21.32 -20.09
CA TYR A 205 -5.00 22.32 -19.50
C TYR A 205 -5.31 21.96 -18.05
N GLU A 206 -5.20 22.94 -17.14
CA GLU A 206 -5.74 22.86 -15.78
C GLU A 206 -7.06 23.64 -15.70
N LEU A 207 -7.99 23.16 -14.88
CA LEU A 207 -9.32 23.75 -14.65
C LEU A 207 -9.32 24.60 -13.38
N ASP A 208 -10.16 25.65 -13.34
CA ASP A 208 -10.47 26.31 -12.07
C ASP A 208 -11.40 25.45 -11.18
N ASP A 209 -11.45 25.76 -9.87
CA ASP A 209 -12.23 24.99 -8.88
C ASP A 209 -13.75 25.01 -9.12
N GLU A 210 -14.26 25.89 -10.01
CA GLU A 210 -15.66 25.91 -10.46
C GLU A 210 -15.90 25.18 -11.79
N VAL A 211 -14.84 24.65 -12.44
CA VAL A 211 -14.85 24.01 -13.77
C VAL A 211 -15.45 24.95 -14.85
N SER A 212 -15.25 26.25 -14.69
CA SER A 212 -15.81 27.31 -15.53
C SER A 212 -14.86 27.72 -16.67
N SER A 213 -13.55 27.77 -16.38
CA SER A 213 -12.50 28.07 -17.35
C SER A 213 -11.33 27.10 -17.23
N ALA A 214 -10.64 26.91 -18.37
CA ALA A 214 -9.46 26.07 -18.48
C ALA A 214 -8.28 26.91 -18.99
N GLN A 215 -7.13 26.81 -18.36
CA GLN A 215 -5.92 27.53 -18.75
C GLN A 215 -4.88 26.56 -19.32
N LEU A 216 -4.25 26.92 -20.43
CA LEU A 216 -3.11 26.17 -20.98
C LEU A 216 -1.90 26.34 -20.06
N VAL A 217 -1.37 25.22 -19.54
CA VAL A 217 -0.21 25.19 -18.64
C VAL A 217 1.07 24.75 -19.35
N SER A 218 0.96 23.82 -20.31
CA SER A 218 2.10 23.35 -21.11
C SER A 218 1.69 22.84 -22.49
N SER A 219 2.65 22.77 -23.41
CA SER A 219 2.47 22.23 -24.76
C SER A 219 3.71 21.46 -25.23
N ALA A 220 3.51 20.24 -25.72
CA ALA A 220 4.53 19.37 -26.29
C ALA A 220 4.27 19.10 -27.79
N GLY A 221 5.33 18.84 -28.57
CA GLY A 221 5.26 18.45 -29.99
C GLY A 221 4.95 19.58 -30.99
N LEU A 222 4.47 20.73 -30.53
CA LEU A 222 4.23 21.93 -31.35
C LEU A 222 5.54 22.56 -31.86
N ALA A 223 5.52 23.05 -33.11
CA ALA A 223 6.60 23.84 -33.69
C ALA A 223 6.81 25.19 -32.94
N PRO A 224 8.04 25.54 -32.53
CA PRO A 224 8.30 26.58 -31.50
C PRO A 224 8.15 28.05 -31.96
N ASN A 225 7.76 28.30 -33.22
CA ASN A 225 7.58 29.64 -33.78
C ASN A 225 6.25 29.78 -34.56
N GLN A 226 5.28 28.88 -34.34
CA GLN A 226 3.97 28.99 -35.00
C GLN A 226 3.06 30.01 -34.29
N PRO A 227 2.13 30.67 -35.00
CA PRO A 227 1.12 31.51 -34.37
C PRO A 227 0.11 30.64 -33.61
N PHE A 228 0.19 30.64 -32.28
CA PHE A 228 -0.79 29.99 -31.41
C PHE A 228 -2.00 30.92 -31.17
N PRO A 229 -3.26 30.48 -31.39
CA PRO A 229 -4.44 31.29 -31.13
C PRO A 229 -4.57 31.72 -29.65
N GLU A 230 -4.78 33.02 -29.39
CA GLU A 230 -4.99 33.52 -28.02
C GLU A 230 -6.22 32.87 -27.34
N GLU A 231 -7.25 32.56 -28.12
CA GLU A 231 -8.47 31.87 -27.66
C GLU A 231 -8.20 30.45 -27.11
N LEU A 232 -7.08 29.82 -27.49
CA LEU A 232 -6.65 28.53 -26.92
C LEU A 232 -5.83 28.67 -25.64
N ALA A 233 -5.29 29.85 -25.31
CA ALA A 233 -4.50 30.03 -24.10
C ALA A 233 -5.38 29.98 -22.83
N ARG A 234 -6.65 30.42 -22.95
CA ARG A 234 -7.66 30.28 -21.90
C ARG A 234 -9.06 30.07 -22.49
N LEU A 235 -9.61 28.89 -22.25
CA LEU A 235 -10.91 28.45 -22.76
C LEU A 235 -12.01 28.66 -21.70
N ASN A 236 -13.22 28.99 -22.15
CA ASN A 236 -14.42 28.94 -21.32
C ASN A 236 -15.11 27.59 -21.56
N VAL A 237 -15.29 26.78 -20.52
CA VAL A 237 -15.77 25.39 -20.64
C VAL A 237 -17.19 25.36 -21.22
N ALA A 238 -18.09 26.18 -20.69
CA ALA A 238 -19.50 26.23 -21.10
C ALA A 238 -19.72 26.77 -22.52
N ALA A 239 -18.82 27.61 -23.03
CA ALA A 239 -18.87 28.14 -24.40
C ALA A 239 -18.23 27.22 -25.45
N THR A 240 -17.51 26.17 -25.02
CA THR A 240 -16.71 25.31 -25.90
C THR A 240 -17.40 23.96 -26.10
N GLU A 241 -18.02 23.75 -27.26
CA GLU A 241 -18.82 22.55 -27.58
C GLU A 241 -18.11 21.22 -27.26
N TRP A 242 -16.80 21.14 -27.50
CA TRP A 242 -15.96 19.96 -27.29
C TRP A 242 -15.39 19.80 -25.86
N LEU A 243 -15.83 20.64 -24.92
CA LEU A 243 -15.60 20.50 -23.48
C LEU A 243 -16.91 20.20 -22.71
N SER A 244 -17.97 19.81 -23.43
CA SER A 244 -19.34 19.64 -22.89
C SER A 244 -19.53 18.47 -21.91
N ASP A 245 -18.63 17.50 -21.90
CA ASP A 245 -18.57 16.39 -20.94
C ASP A 245 -17.10 16.02 -20.71
N LEU A 246 -16.52 16.56 -19.64
CA LEU A 246 -15.14 16.30 -19.22
C LEU A 246 -15.00 15.04 -18.34
N THR A 247 -16.00 14.17 -18.29
CA THR A 247 -15.88 12.85 -17.61
C THR A 247 -15.39 11.75 -18.56
N LYS A 248 -15.28 12.04 -19.87
CA LYS A 248 -15.00 11.04 -20.92
C LYS A 248 -14.02 11.56 -21.96
N LEU A 249 -13.41 10.62 -22.67
CA LEU A 249 -12.67 10.88 -23.91
C LEU A 249 -13.61 11.49 -24.96
N GLN A 250 -13.27 12.66 -25.50
CA GLN A 250 -13.98 13.27 -26.63
C GLN A 250 -13.12 13.33 -27.89
N VAL A 251 -13.72 13.02 -29.04
CA VAL A 251 -13.09 13.14 -30.36
C VAL A 251 -13.45 14.48 -30.98
N ILE A 252 -12.44 15.21 -31.44
CA ILE A 252 -12.58 16.56 -32.01
C ILE A 252 -12.32 16.47 -33.52
N ASP A 253 -13.38 16.58 -34.29
CA ASP A 253 -13.35 16.55 -35.75
C ASP A 253 -13.05 17.93 -36.36
N GLN A 254 -12.58 17.97 -37.61
CA GLN A 254 -12.34 19.21 -38.36
C GLN A 254 -11.48 20.23 -37.59
N LEU A 255 -10.44 19.73 -36.92
CA LEU A 255 -9.65 20.43 -35.90
C LEU A 255 -9.27 21.86 -36.34
N THR A 256 -8.80 22.03 -37.57
CA THR A 256 -8.38 23.32 -38.16
C THR A 256 -9.48 24.40 -38.17
N LYS A 257 -10.77 24.02 -38.12
CA LYS A 257 -11.90 24.96 -37.99
C LYS A 257 -12.26 25.27 -36.53
N ARG A 258 -12.05 24.31 -35.62
CA ARG A 258 -12.44 24.42 -34.20
C ARG A 258 -11.38 25.11 -33.33
N VAL A 259 -10.10 24.91 -33.66
CA VAL A 259 -8.94 25.40 -32.88
C VAL A 259 -7.82 26.03 -33.73
N GLY A 260 -8.06 26.23 -35.03
CA GLY A 260 -7.04 26.77 -35.94
C GLY A 260 -5.96 25.76 -36.36
N ARG A 261 -4.97 26.20 -37.15
CA ARG A 261 -3.90 25.33 -37.68
C ARG A 261 -2.81 25.11 -36.63
N LEU A 262 -2.84 23.97 -35.97
CA LEU A 262 -1.74 23.46 -35.14
C LEU A 262 -0.80 22.61 -36.00
N VAL A 263 0.49 22.97 -36.03
CA VAL A 263 1.56 22.21 -36.69
C VAL A 263 2.48 21.60 -35.63
N GLY A 264 2.63 20.29 -35.67
CA GLY A 264 3.41 19.53 -34.70
C GLY A 264 3.68 18.12 -35.20
N GLY A 265 4.64 17.45 -34.56
CA GLY A 265 5.13 16.15 -35.01
C GLY A 265 6.08 16.24 -36.21
N PRO A 266 6.37 15.11 -36.88
CA PRO A 266 7.38 15.03 -37.94
C PRO A 266 6.82 15.31 -39.35
N TYR A 267 5.66 15.98 -39.44
CA TYR A 267 4.90 16.20 -40.67
C TYR A 267 4.51 17.68 -40.82
N GLU A 268 4.53 18.23 -42.04
CA GLU A 268 4.12 19.63 -42.31
C GLU A 268 2.59 19.81 -42.34
N GLU A 269 1.87 18.69 -42.50
CA GLU A 269 0.42 18.59 -42.48
C GLU A 269 -0.13 18.78 -41.06
N SER A 270 -1.18 19.59 -40.93
CA SER A 270 -1.84 19.85 -39.65
C SER A 270 -2.84 18.74 -39.34
N PRO A 271 -2.80 18.10 -38.16
CA PRO A 271 -3.79 17.11 -37.73
C PRO A 271 -5.23 17.55 -38.01
N HIS A 272 -6.00 16.70 -38.70
CA HIS A 272 -7.41 16.96 -39.00
C HIS A 272 -8.34 16.63 -37.81
N THR A 273 -7.85 15.86 -36.85
CA THR A 273 -8.57 15.40 -35.68
C THR A 273 -7.67 15.45 -34.43
N ALA A 274 -8.28 15.61 -33.27
CA ALA A 274 -7.62 15.47 -31.97
C ALA A 274 -8.52 14.72 -30.98
N VAL A 275 -7.98 14.37 -29.82
CA VAL A 275 -8.69 13.73 -28.72
C VAL A 275 -8.50 14.55 -27.44
N CYS A 276 -9.60 14.89 -26.78
CA CYS A 276 -9.59 15.43 -25.42
C CYS A 276 -9.65 14.27 -24.42
N LEU A 277 -8.67 14.20 -23.51
CA LEU A 277 -8.55 13.18 -22.48
C LEU A 277 -8.68 13.84 -21.10
N PRO A 278 -9.63 13.44 -20.24
CA PRO A 278 -9.81 14.07 -18.94
C PRO A 278 -8.73 13.64 -17.94
N VAL A 279 -8.18 14.60 -17.19
CA VAL A 279 -7.23 14.36 -16.11
C VAL A 279 -7.99 14.32 -14.78
N THR A 280 -8.09 13.14 -14.19
CA THR A 280 -8.92 12.84 -13.00
C THR A 280 -8.08 12.26 -11.87
N LEU A 281 -8.36 12.67 -10.64
CA LEU A 281 -7.80 12.08 -9.42
C LEU A 281 -8.80 11.11 -8.80
N SER A 282 -8.33 9.99 -8.24
CA SER A 282 -9.17 8.99 -7.55
C SER A 282 -9.98 9.52 -6.37
N THR A 283 -9.69 10.75 -5.91
CA THR A 283 -10.29 11.44 -4.77
C THR A 283 -11.26 12.56 -5.13
N ARG A 284 -11.49 12.85 -6.42
CA ARG A 284 -12.45 13.87 -6.90
C ARG A 284 -13.38 13.29 -7.96
N GLU A 285 -14.68 13.59 -7.88
CA GLU A 285 -15.65 13.23 -8.94
C GLU A 285 -15.49 14.08 -10.21
N GLN A 286 -14.88 15.25 -10.09
CA GLN A 286 -14.59 16.16 -11.20
C GLN A 286 -13.10 16.12 -11.61
N PRO A 287 -12.79 16.28 -12.90
CA PRO A 287 -11.43 16.37 -13.40
C PRO A 287 -10.71 17.63 -12.87
N ILE A 288 -9.40 17.54 -12.72
CA ILE A 288 -8.52 18.68 -12.40
C ILE A 288 -8.01 19.40 -13.66
N GLY A 289 -8.15 18.77 -14.82
CA GLY A 289 -7.65 19.26 -16.10
C GLY A 289 -8.03 18.35 -17.27
N PHE A 290 -7.48 18.65 -18.43
CA PHE A 290 -7.57 17.76 -19.60
C PHE A 290 -6.34 17.89 -20.51
N LEU A 291 -6.11 16.86 -21.31
CA LEU A 291 -5.03 16.76 -22.27
C LEU A 291 -5.62 16.70 -23.69
N LEU A 292 -5.33 17.71 -24.51
CA LEU A 292 -5.72 17.73 -25.92
C LEU A 292 -4.57 17.16 -26.78
N ALA A 293 -4.76 15.96 -27.32
CA ALA A 293 -3.75 15.23 -28.08
C ALA A 293 -4.07 15.16 -29.58
N GLY A 294 -3.11 15.53 -30.43
CA GLY A 294 -3.28 15.52 -31.88
C GLY A 294 -3.13 14.13 -32.49
N ILE A 295 -3.96 13.79 -33.49
CA ILE A 295 -3.86 12.52 -34.25
C ILE A 295 -2.93 12.69 -35.46
N SER A 296 -2.15 11.66 -35.76
CA SER A 296 -1.22 11.65 -36.90
C SER A 296 -1.96 11.86 -38.24
N PRO A 297 -1.57 12.84 -39.09
CA PRO A 297 -2.32 13.16 -40.32
C PRO A 297 -2.33 11.99 -41.32
N HIS A 298 -1.37 11.08 -41.22
CA HIS A 298 -1.26 9.88 -42.07
C HIS A 298 -1.93 8.63 -41.48
N ARG A 299 -2.80 8.75 -40.47
CA ARG A 299 -3.57 7.64 -39.92
C ARG A 299 -5.03 8.04 -39.69
N ALA A 300 -5.96 7.18 -40.09
CA ALA A 300 -7.34 7.28 -39.63
C ALA A 300 -7.44 7.08 -38.11
N LEU A 301 -8.48 7.64 -37.49
CA LEU A 301 -8.84 7.35 -36.10
C LEU A 301 -9.57 6.01 -36.02
N ASP A 302 -8.77 4.93 -36.05
CA ASP A 302 -9.22 3.56 -35.85
C ASP A 302 -9.44 3.22 -34.36
N GLN A 303 -10.12 2.10 -34.08
CA GLN A 303 -10.43 1.67 -32.71
C GLN A 303 -9.15 1.41 -31.90
N ASP A 304 -8.07 0.95 -32.52
CA ASP A 304 -6.80 0.69 -31.82
C ASP A 304 -6.04 1.97 -31.49
N TYR A 305 -6.22 3.04 -32.27
CA TYR A 305 -5.77 4.37 -31.92
C TYR A 305 -6.58 4.93 -30.73
N LEU A 306 -7.91 4.73 -30.70
CA LEU A 306 -8.73 5.05 -29.52
C LEU A 306 -8.34 4.23 -28.28
N ASN A 307 -8.05 2.94 -28.44
CA ASN A 307 -7.56 2.07 -27.36
C ASN A 307 -6.21 2.59 -26.80
N PHE A 308 -5.28 2.98 -27.68
CA PHE A 308 -4.02 3.63 -27.28
C PHE A 308 -4.26 4.94 -26.50
N TYR A 309 -5.20 5.78 -26.92
CA TYR A 309 -5.55 7.01 -26.21
C TYR A 309 -6.17 6.77 -24.84
N ALA A 310 -7.00 5.73 -24.68
CA ALA A 310 -7.53 5.34 -23.37
C ALA A 310 -6.42 4.85 -22.41
N LEU A 311 -5.47 4.05 -22.92
CA LEU A 311 -4.30 3.61 -22.16
C LEU A 311 -3.36 4.78 -21.80
N LEU A 312 -3.20 5.76 -22.69
CA LEU A 312 -2.45 6.99 -22.42
C LEU A 312 -3.11 7.81 -21.32
N ALA A 313 -4.43 8.02 -21.38
CA ALA A 313 -5.18 8.72 -20.34
C ALA A 313 -5.03 8.05 -18.97
N ASN A 314 -5.15 6.72 -18.90
CA ASN A 314 -4.93 5.96 -17.67
C ASN A 314 -3.50 6.14 -17.14
N THR A 315 -2.49 6.09 -18.01
CA THR A 315 -1.08 6.29 -17.63
C THR A 315 -0.84 7.69 -17.03
N ILE A 316 -1.40 8.73 -17.67
CA ILE A 316 -1.33 10.11 -17.19
C ILE A 316 -2.06 10.26 -15.84
N ASN A 317 -3.28 9.74 -15.72
CA ASN A 317 -4.07 9.79 -14.48
C ASN A 317 -3.39 9.09 -13.30
N THR A 318 -2.68 7.98 -13.53
CA THR A 318 -1.84 7.34 -12.51
C THR A 318 -0.71 8.27 -12.05
N ALA A 319 -0.02 8.97 -12.96
CA ALA A 319 1.05 9.88 -12.60
C ALA A 319 0.57 11.09 -11.76
N PHE A 320 -0.52 11.74 -12.17
CA PHE A 320 -1.12 12.83 -11.40
C PHE A 320 -1.61 12.38 -10.02
N SER A 321 -2.21 11.17 -9.93
CA SER A 321 -2.64 10.60 -8.65
C SER A 321 -1.46 10.31 -7.71
N ASN A 322 -0.34 9.82 -8.24
CA ASN A 322 0.88 9.60 -7.45
C ASN A 322 1.50 10.91 -6.95
N VAL A 323 1.57 11.95 -7.80
CA VAL A 323 2.02 13.29 -7.40
C VAL A 323 1.14 13.86 -6.29
N TYR A 324 -0.18 13.78 -6.44
CA TYR A 324 -1.13 14.29 -5.44
C TYR A 324 -0.97 13.54 -4.09
N ALA A 325 -0.89 12.21 -4.13
CA ALA A 325 -0.68 11.39 -2.94
C ALA A 325 0.64 11.72 -2.22
N TYR A 326 1.74 11.91 -2.95
CA TYR A 326 3.04 12.29 -2.39
C TYR A 326 2.98 13.67 -1.71
N GLN A 327 2.33 14.66 -2.34
CA GLN A 327 2.17 15.98 -1.74
C GLN A 327 1.26 15.96 -0.51
N GLU A 328 0.25 15.11 -0.46
CA GLU A 328 -0.60 14.97 0.73
C GLU A 328 0.11 14.22 1.87
N GLU A 329 0.88 13.18 1.56
CA GLU A 329 1.77 12.48 2.51
C GLU A 329 2.77 13.46 3.14
N GLN A 330 3.43 14.30 2.32
CA GLN A 330 4.34 15.34 2.82
C GLN A 330 3.63 16.37 3.71
N LYS A 331 2.48 16.93 3.28
CA LYS A 331 1.71 17.91 4.08
C LYS A 331 1.27 17.33 5.44
N ARG A 332 0.86 16.06 5.46
CA ARG A 332 0.51 15.34 6.70
C ARG A 332 1.75 15.16 7.60
N ALA A 333 2.89 14.76 7.06
CA ALA A 333 4.14 14.60 7.81
C ALA A 333 4.64 15.93 8.41
N GLU A 334 4.59 17.03 7.65
CA GLU A 334 4.95 18.37 8.12
C GLU A 334 4.02 18.86 9.25
N ALA A 335 2.71 18.63 9.11
CA ALA A 335 1.74 18.95 10.16
C ALA A 335 1.98 18.15 11.45
N LEU A 336 2.30 16.86 11.35
CA LEU A 336 2.64 16.02 12.51
C LEU A 336 3.93 16.48 13.21
N ALA A 337 4.97 16.82 12.45
CA ALA A 337 6.21 17.36 13.00
C ALA A 337 5.99 18.70 13.72
N ALA A 338 5.15 19.59 13.18
CA ALA A 338 4.78 20.84 13.82
C ALA A 338 3.99 20.62 15.13
N ILE A 339 3.11 19.62 15.17
CA ILE A 339 2.35 19.24 16.38
C ILE A 339 3.28 18.73 17.49
N ASP A 340 4.25 17.85 17.19
CA ASP A 340 5.20 17.35 18.21
C ASP A 340 6.14 18.45 18.72
N GLN A 341 6.61 19.33 17.83
CA GLN A 341 7.42 20.49 18.21
C GLN A 341 6.63 21.43 19.14
N ALA A 342 5.35 21.68 18.86
CA ALA A 342 4.47 22.48 19.71
C ALA A 342 4.18 21.79 21.06
N LYS A 343 3.83 20.49 21.06
CA LYS A 343 3.64 19.65 22.26
C LYS A 343 4.85 19.75 23.20
N THR A 344 6.06 19.65 22.66
CA THR A 344 7.26 19.67 23.50
C THR A 344 7.68 21.07 23.94
N ALA A 345 7.37 22.12 23.17
CA ALA A 345 7.54 23.51 23.62
C ALA A 345 6.60 23.86 24.79
N PHE A 346 5.34 23.40 24.72
CA PHE A 346 4.34 23.57 25.76
C PHE A 346 4.78 23.01 27.13
N PHE A 347 5.26 21.77 27.18
CA PHE A 347 5.76 21.17 28.44
C PHE A 347 7.00 21.86 29.03
N ASN A 348 7.94 22.29 28.18
CA ASN A 348 9.10 23.07 28.63
C ASN A 348 8.67 24.39 29.29
N ASN A 349 7.62 25.05 28.79
CA ASN A 349 7.11 26.29 29.36
C ASN A 349 6.35 26.05 30.69
N ILE A 350 5.51 25.00 30.75
CA ILE A 350 4.84 24.55 31.99
C ILE A 350 5.87 24.32 33.11
N SER A 351 6.97 23.62 32.79
CA SER A 351 8.08 23.33 33.71
C SER A 351 8.57 24.57 34.46
N HIS A 352 8.71 25.69 33.74
CA HIS A 352 9.28 26.92 34.26
C HIS A 352 8.28 27.74 35.09
N GLU A 353 7.03 27.86 34.63
CA GLU A 353 5.99 28.58 35.36
C GLU A 353 5.43 27.82 36.57
N PHE A 354 5.59 26.50 36.67
CA PHE A 354 5.32 25.75 37.91
C PHE A 354 6.48 25.80 38.92
N ARG A 355 7.75 25.73 38.48
CA ARG A 355 8.91 25.85 39.39
C ARG A 355 9.01 27.23 40.06
N THR A 356 8.73 28.31 39.31
CA THR A 356 8.83 29.68 39.83
C THR A 356 8.04 29.93 41.13
N PRO A 357 6.71 29.67 41.21
CA PRO A 357 5.95 29.86 42.46
C PRO A 357 6.35 28.87 43.55
N LEU A 358 6.76 27.64 43.22
CA LEU A 358 7.24 26.67 44.21
C LEU A 358 8.47 27.17 44.97
N THR A 359 9.49 27.68 44.27
CA THR A 359 10.67 28.27 44.90
C THR A 359 10.32 29.48 45.77
N LEU A 360 9.35 30.30 45.34
CA LEU A 360 8.86 31.47 46.08
C LEU A 360 7.96 31.13 47.29
N MET A 361 7.46 29.90 47.40
CA MET A 361 6.79 29.40 48.62
C MET A 361 7.79 28.74 49.58
N LEU A 362 8.70 27.90 49.06
CA LEU A 362 9.60 27.08 49.87
C LEU A 362 10.67 27.91 50.61
N GLY A 363 11.27 28.92 49.97
CA GLY A 363 12.27 29.77 50.63
C GLY A 363 11.75 30.44 51.92
N PRO A 364 10.62 31.19 51.85
CA PRO A 364 9.95 31.74 53.04
C PRO A 364 9.58 30.71 54.10
N LEU A 365 9.13 29.50 53.71
CA LEU A 365 8.80 28.42 54.64
C LEU A 365 10.04 27.84 55.33
N GLU A 366 11.16 27.70 54.62
CA GLU A 366 12.44 27.29 55.21
C GLU A 366 13.01 28.33 56.17
N GLU A 367 12.84 29.62 55.89
CA GLU A 367 13.27 30.69 56.81
C GLU A 367 12.40 30.71 58.08
N LEU A 368 11.07 30.60 57.96
CA LEU A 368 10.15 30.45 59.10
C LEU A 368 10.41 29.19 59.95
N LEU A 369 10.85 28.09 59.33
CA LEU A 369 11.20 26.84 60.02
C LEU A 369 12.61 26.83 60.64
N ARG A 370 13.42 27.87 60.41
CA ARG A 370 14.75 28.03 61.03
C ARG A 370 14.75 28.96 62.24
N ASP A 371 13.66 29.70 62.47
CA ASP A 371 13.51 30.63 63.60
C ASP A 371 13.20 29.87 64.92
N PRO A 372 14.07 29.95 65.96
CA PRO A 372 13.87 29.23 67.22
C PRO A 372 12.66 29.70 68.03
N GLU A 373 12.22 30.95 67.91
CA GLU A 373 11.08 31.48 68.67
C GLU A 373 9.76 30.99 68.06
N LEU A 374 9.67 30.93 66.73
CA LEU A 374 8.53 30.34 66.02
C LEU A 374 8.42 28.82 66.24
N LEU A 375 9.54 28.09 66.35
CA LEU A 375 9.56 26.65 66.62
C LEU A 375 9.05 26.27 68.03
N ALA A 376 9.00 27.21 68.97
CA ALA A 376 8.45 27.02 70.32
C ALA A 376 6.93 27.32 70.41
N SER A 377 6.33 27.87 69.34
CA SER A 377 4.94 28.32 69.30
C SER A 377 3.96 27.25 68.78
N PRO A 378 2.65 27.29 69.14
CA PRO A 378 1.59 26.57 68.41
C PRO A 378 1.61 26.75 66.88
N TYR A 379 2.25 27.81 66.35
CA TYR A 379 2.38 28.06 64.90
C TYR A 379 3.19 26.99 64.17
N LYS A 380 4.00 26.20 64.88
CA LYS A 380 4.81 25.11 64.32
C LYS A 380 3.99 24.11 63.50
N VAL A 381 2.86 23.61 64.03
CA VAL A 381 2.10 22.53 63.38
C VAL A 381 1.46 22.95 62.04
N PRO A 382 0.81 24.13 61.93
CA PRO A 382 0.38 24.67 60.63
C PRO A 382 1.53 24.92 59.65
N ILE A 383 2.69 25.42 60.11
CA ILE A 383 3.84 25.70 59.22
C ILE A 383 4.47 24.38 58.71
N GLU A 384 4.65 23.38 59.57
CA GLU A 384 5.12 22.04 59.18
C GLU A 384 4.14 21.35 58.21
N ALA A 385 2.82 21.48 58.45
CA ALA A 385 1.80 20.97 57.53
C ALA A 385 1.83 21.70 56.17
N THR A 386 2.08 23.01 56.16
CA THR A 386 2.18 23.82 54.94
C THR A 386 3.42 23.43 54.14
N ASN A 387 4.58 23.32 54.78
CA ASN A 387 5.83 22.88 54.13
C ASN A 387 5.72 21.45 53.58
N ARG A 388 5.11 20.51 54.32
CA ARG A 388 4.87 19.14 53.83
C ARG A 388 4.02 19.12 52.55
N ASN A 389 2.99 19.97 52.46
CA ASN A 389 2.20 20.10 51.23
C ASN A 389 2.99 20.76 50.08
N ALA A 390 3.83 21.76 50.37
CA ALA A 390 4.68 22.40 49.37
C ALA A 390 5.73 21.43 48.78
N LEU A 391 6.34 20.60 49.62
CA LEU A 391 7.28 19.54 49.21
C LEU A 391 6.58 18.42 48.41
N ARG A 392 5.38 17.99 48.81
CA ARG A 392 4.54 17.06 48.01
C ARG A 392 4.24 17.63 46.62
N LEU A 393 3.89 18.92 46.55
CA LEU A 393 3.62 19.62 45.29
C LEU A 393 4.89 19.72 44.42
N LEU A 394 6.05 20.00 45.02
CA LEU A 394 7.35 19.95 44.32
C LEU A 394 7.67 18.55 43.76
N LYS A 395 7.41 17.48 44.52
CA LYS A 395 7.60 16.09 44.07
C LYS A 395 6.69 15.77 42.87
N LEU A 396 5.40 16.11 42.97
CA LEU A 396 4.43 15.93 41.88
C LEU A 396 4.84 16.68 40.61
N VAL A 397 5.24 17.95 40.74
CA VAL A 397 5.76 18.72 39.59
C VAL A 397 7.00 18.06 39.01
N ASN A 398 8.01 17.70 39.80
CA ASN A 398 9.23 17.11 39.23
C ASN A 398 8.97 15.76 38.53
N ASN A 399 8.09 14.90 39.07
CA ASN A 399 7.66 13.67 38.40
C ASN A 399 6.96 13.96 37.05
N LEU A 400 6.15 15.03 36.98
CA LEU A 400 5.51 15.54 35.77
C LEU A 400 6.54 15.89 34.67
N LEU A 401 7.70 16.44 35.08
CA LEU A 401 8.74 16.91 34.17
C LEU A 401 9.66 15.79 33.72
N ASP A 402 10.01 14.85 34.61
CA ASP A 402 10.77 13.67 34.24
C ASP A 402 9.97 12.79 33.25
N PHE A 403 8.65 12.66 33.44
CA PHE A 403 7.75 12.05 32.45
C PHE A 403 7.86 12.71 31.06
N SER A 404 7.67 14.03 30.97
CA SER A 404 7.71 14.76 29.69
C SER A 404 9.08 14.65 28.99
N ARG A 405 10.17 14.62 29.76
CA ARG A 405 11.53 14.44 29.23
C ARG A 405 11.77 13.04 28.67
N ILE A 406 11.15 12.02 29.26
CA ILE A 406 11.20 10.64 28.79
C ILE A 406 10.33 10.49 27.53
N GLU A 407 9.09 11.01 27.53
CA GLU A 407 8.19 10.94 26.36
C GLU A 407 8.83 11.61 25.13
N ALA A 408 9.44 12.78 25.30
CA ALA A 408 10.14 13.49 24.22
C ALA A 408 11.50 12.86 23.83
N ASN A 409 11.88 11.72 24.41
CA ASN A 409 13.17 11.02 24.23
C ASN A 409 14.39 11.93 24.46
N ARG A 410 14.30 12.85 25.43
CA ARG A 410 15.30 13.90 25.74
C ARG A 410 16.16 13.60 26.96
N VAL A 411 15.91 12.51 27.67
CA VAL A 411 16.79 12.03 28.74
C VAL A 411 18.07 11.46 28.11
N LYS A 412 19.22 11.97 28.53
CA LYS A 412 20.54 11.40 28.24
C LYS A 412 21.11 10.85 29.54
N ALA A 413 21.25 9.53 29.63
CA ALA A 413 21.92 8.89 30.76
C ALA A 413 23.44 9.12 30.71
N SER A 414 24.08 9.11 31.87
CA SER A 414 25.53 9.18 32.05
C SER A 414 26.02 7.85 32.66
N PHE A 415 26.14 6.81 31.84
CA PHE A 415 26.54 5.49 32.32
C PHE A 415 28.01 5.48 32.77
N ARG A 416 28.24 5.19 34.05
CA ARG A 416 29.56 5.16 34.68
C ARG A 416 29.75 3.87 35.48
N PRO A 417 30.99 3.46 35.78
CA PRO A 417 31.23 2.46 36.80
C PRO A 417 30.63 2.89 38.15
N VAL A 418 29.64 2.14 38.66
CA VAL A 418 28.98 2.38 39.96
C VAL A 418 28.97 1.10 40.79
N ASP A 419 29.29 1.23 42.08
CA ASP A 419 29.07 0.18 43.07
C ASP A 419 27.58 0.12 43.48
N LEU A 420 26.82 -0.69 42.73
CA LEU A 420 25.40 -0.90 43.01
C LEU A 420 25.16 -1.61 44.35
N VAL A 421 26.15 -2.30 44.95
CA VAL A 421 25.99 -3.00 46.23
C VAL A 421 25.92 -1.98 47.35
N ASN A 422 26.94 -1.14 47.48
CA ASN A 422 26.97 -0.12 48.53
C ASN A 422 25.84 0.91 48.34
N LEU A 423 25.60 1.39 47.10
CA LEU A 423 24.51 2.33 46.82
C LEU A 423 23.12 1.75 47.18
N THR A 424 22.86 0.47 46.89
CA THR A 424 21.58 -0.16 47.24
C THR A 424 21.46 -0.38 48.76
N VAL A 425 22.55 -0.74 49.44
CA VAL A 425 22.57 -0.95 50.90
C VAL A 425 22.32 0.36 51.65
N ASP A 426 22.91 1.48 51.21
CA ASP A 426 22.70 2.80 51.82
C ASP A 426 21.24 3.27 51.66
N LEU A 427 20.71 3.19 50.43
CA LEU A 427 19.32 3.56 50.13
C LEU A 427 18.32 2.68 50.90
N ALA A 428 18.56 1.36 50.96
CA ALA A 428 17.75 0.44 51.75
C ALA A 428 17.83 0.74 53.26
N SER A 429 19.02 1.02 53.78
CA SER A 429 19.23 1.33 55.21
C SER A 429 18.45 2.56 55.67
N SER A 430 18.27 3.55 54.79
CA SER A 430 17.45 4.74 55.08
C SER A 430 16.00 4.40 55.45
N PHE A 431 15.41 3.36 54.82
CA PHE A 431 14.04 2.91 55.06
C PHE A 431 13.87 2.07 56.33
N ARG A 432 14.96 1.49 56.87
CA ARG A 432 14.92 0.48 57.94
C ARG A 432 14.05 0.90 59.12
N SER A 433 14.26 2.12 59.63
CA SER A 433 13.53 2.63 60.80
C SER A 433 12.02 2.74 60.56
N LEU A 434 11.58 3.02 59.33
CA LEU A 434 10.14 3.12 59.00
C LEU A 434 9.50 1.74 58.84
N ILE A 435 10.19 0.80 58.18
CA ILE A 435 9.72 -0.58 57.97
C ILE A 435 9.56 -1.28 59.33
N GLU A 436 10.56 -1.17 60.20
CA GLU A 436 10.53 -1.77 61.55
C GLU A 436 9.50 -1.09 62.47
N ARG A 437 9.34 0.25 62.40
CA ARG A 437 8.26 0.98 63.12
C ARG A 437 6.85 0.62 62.63
N ALA A 438 6.72 0.15 61.40
CA ALA A 438 5.45 -0.32 60.84
C ALA A 438 5.13 -1.79 61.21
N GLY A 439 5.92 -2.41 62.11
CA GLY A 439 5.74 -3.80 62.52
C GLY A 439 6.18 -4.83 61.48
N LEU A 440 6.94 -4.42 60.46
CA LEU A 440 7.46 -5.30 59.41
C LEU A 440 8.91 -5.68 59.68
N ALA A 441 9.29 -6.92 59.38
CA ALA A 441 10.69 -7.32 59.38
C ALA A 441 11.40 -6.83 58.11
N PHE A 442 12.57 -6.19 58.23
CA PHE A 442 13.32 -5.67 57.08
C PHE A 442 14.65 -6.39 56.85
N ILE A 443 14.74 -7.08 55.71
CA ILE A 443 15.89 -7.92 55.32
C ILE A 443 16.63 -7.26 54.17
N VAL A 444 17.96 -7.18 54.24
CA VAL A 444 18.83 -6.70 53.15
C VAL A 444 19.94 -7.73 52.94
N ASP A 445 19.96 -8.37 51.77
CA ASP A 445 20.93 -9.41 51.36
C ASP A 445 21.53 -9.06 49.98
N CYS A 446 22.42 -8.06 49.99
CA CYS A 446 23.16 -7.63 48.81
C CYS A 446 24.53 -8.32 48.78
N LYS A 447 24.80 -9.09 47.73
CA LYS A 447 26.02 -9.88 47.56
C LYS A 447 27.01 -9.14 46.66
N PRO A 448 28.34 -9.27 46.87
CA PRO A 448 29.35 -8.66 45.99
C PRO A 448 29.17 -9.07 44.52
N LEU A 449 29.16 -8.10 43.62
CA LEU A 449 29.10 -8.34 42.17
C LEU A 449 30.51 -8.72 41.66
N PRO A 450 30.63 -9.67 40.71
CA PRO A 450 31.92 -10.15 40.19
C PRO A 450 32.56 -9.20 39.17
N SER A 451 31.83 -8.18 38.71
CA SER A 451 32.29 -7.15 37.78
C SER A 451 31.53 -5.85 37.99
N VAL A 452 32.16 -4.73 37.63
CA VAL A 452 31.56 -3.39 37.74
C VAL A 452 30.41 -3.22 36.74
N VAL A 453 29.30 -2.65 37.19
CA VAL A 453 28.14 -2.33 36.34
C VAL A 453 28.27 -0.89 35.85
N TYR A 454 27.93 -0.66 34.57
CA TYR A 454 27.83 0.69 34.04
C TYR A 454 26.39 1.18 34.18
N ALA A 455 26.17 2.13 35.08
CA ALA A 455 24.85 2.63 35.43
C ALA A 455 24.86 4.15 35.61
N ASP A 456 23.67 4.75 35.56
CA ASP A 456 23.44 6.12 35.98
C ASP A 456 22.94 6.11 37.43
N ALA A 457 23.72 6.69 38.35
CA ALA A 457 23.49 6.58 39.79
C ALA A 457 22.18 7.24 40.25
N GLU A 458 21.77 8.36 39.64
CA GLU A 458 20.50 9.04 39.95
C GLU A 458 19.30 8.19 39.47
N MET A 459 19.44 7.51 38.34
CA MET A 459 18.42 6.60 37.83
C MET A 459 18.31 5.34 38.69
N TRP A 460 19.43 4.77 39.14
CA TRP A 460 19.43 3.62 40.05
C TRP A 460 18.80 3.97 41.40
N GLU A 461 19.10 5.14 41.97
CA GLU A 461 18.41 5.63 43.16
C GLU A 461 16.89 5.69 42.94
N LYS A 462 16.44 6.31 41.84
CA LYS A 462 15.01 6.37 41.50
C LYS A 462 14.37 4.98 41.38
N ILE A 463 15.09 3.99 40.84
CA ILE A 463 14.63 2.59 40.76
C ILE A 463 14.45 2.00 42.17
N VAL A 464 15.49 2.03 43.00
CA VAL A 464 15.49 1.44 44.35
C VAL A 464 14.44 2.11 45.25
N LEU A 465 14.36 3.44 45.27
CA LEU A 465 13.43 4.18 46.13
C LEU A 465 11.95 3.98 45.75
N ASN A 466 11.62 3.93 44.45
CA ASN A 466 10.24 3.68 44.03
C ASN A 466 9.80 2.24 44.38
N LEU A 467 10.66 1.25 44.18
CA LEU A 467 10.35 -0.14 44.52
C LEU A 467 10.21 -0.34 46.04
N LEU A 468 11.12 0.24 46.84
CA LEU A 468 11.02 0.21 48.30
C LEU A 468 9.76 0.93 48.83
N SER A 469 9.44 2.11 48.29
CA SER A 469 8.24 2.85 48.70
C SER A 469 6.95 2.12 48.33
N ASN A 470 6.93 1.41 47.18
CA ASN A 470 5.81 0.55 46.81
C ASN A 470 5.70 -0.69 47.71
N ALA A 471 6.80 -1.41 47.96
CA ALA A 471 6.80 -2.55 48.88
C ALA A 471 6.32 -2.13 50.29
N PHE A 472 6.81 -0.99 50.79
CA PHE A 472 6.31 -0.42 52.05
C PHE A 472 4.83 -0.05 51.99
N LYS A 473 4.32 0.40 50.84
CA LYS A 473 2.90 0.74 50.68
C LYS A 473 2.01 -0.50 50.57
N TYR A 474 2.43 -1.59 49.96
CA TYR A 474 1.53 -2.73 49.71
C TYR A 474 1.69 -3.90 50.71
N THR A 475 2.79 -3.99 51.46
CA THR A 475 2.91 -4.87 52.63
C THR A 475 2.29 -4.24 53.88
N LEU A 476 1.19 -4.80 54.40
CA LEU A 476 0.54 -4.35 55.65
C LEU A 476 1.16 -4.96 56.91
N GLN A 477 1.44 -6.27 56.89
CA GLN A 477 2.07 -7.08 57.93
C GLN A 477 3.07 -8.05 57.26
N GLY A 478 4.02 -8.61 58.01
CA GLY A 478 5.00 -9.56 57.48
C GLY A 478 6.41 -8.96 57.34
N SER A 479 6.99 -9.05 56.13
CA SER A 479 8.37 -8.65 55.85
C SER A 479 8.57 -8.03 54.47
N ILE A 480 9.62 -7.21 54.36
CA ILE A 480 10.14 -6.70 53.08
C ILE A 480 11.61 -7.12 52.99
N ARG A 481 12.02 -7.64 51.83
CA ARG A 481 13.39 -8.04 51.52
C ARG A 481 13.90 -7.29 50.31
N VAL A 482 15.08 -6.69 50.43
CA VAL A 482 15.90 -6.27 49.30
C VAL A 482 17.06 -7.25 49.15
N SER A 483 17.31 -7.74 47.95
CA SER A 483 18.51 -8.50 47.62
C SER A 483 19.09 -8.07 46.29
N LEU A 484 20.41 -8.13 46.18
CA LEU A 484 21.16 -7.84 44.96
C LEU A 484 22.13 -9.00 44.71
N THR A 485 21.98 -9.67 43.57
CA THR A 485 22.72 -10.90 43.20
C THR A 485 23.23 -10.80 41.77
N VAL A 486 23.89 -11.86 41.29
CA VAL A 486 24.19 -12.06 39.86
C VAL A 486 23.62 -13.37 39.39
N GLU A 487 22.90 -13.30 38.26
CA GLU A 487 22.31 -14.43 37.56
C GLU A 487 22.59 -14.24 36.06
N GLU A 488 23.08 -15.29 35.39
CA GLU A 488 23.22 -15.34 33.91
C GLU A 488 23.95 -14.15 33.26
N GLY A 489 24.90 -13.52 33.97
CA GLY A 489 25.65 -12.36 33.48
C GLY A 489 24.95 -11.01 33.66
N ASN A 490 23.91 -10.94 34.50
CA ASN A 490 23.19 -9.73 34.87
C ASN A 490 23.36 -9.44 36.37
N ALA A 491 23.40 -8.16 36.76
CA ALA A 491 23.12 -7.74 38.12
C ALA A 491 21.60 -7.77 38.34
N VAL A 492 21.16 -8.45 39.40
CA VAL A 492 19.74 -8.74 39.65
C VAL A 492 19.32 -8.14 40.99
N LEU A 493 18.61 -7.02 40.95
CA LEU A 493 17.95 -6.42 42.11
C LEU A 493 16.57 -7.04 42.28
N GLN A 494 16.30 -7.60 43.45
CA GLN A 494 14.99 -8.09 43.86
C GLN A 494 14.49 -7.28 45.05
N VAL A 495 13.28 -6.73 44.92
CA VAL A 495 12.50 -6.19 46.03
C VAL A 495 11.28 -7.10 46.20
N THR A 496 11.32 -7.92 47.24
CA THR A 496 10.25 -8.85 47.63
C THR A 496 9.47 -8.27 48.80
N ASP A 497 8.15 -8.22 48.65
CA ASP A 497 7.18 -7.75 49.62
C ASP A 497 6.19 -8.90 49.93
N THR A 498 5.66 -8.96 51.16
CA THR A 498 4.71 -10.01 51.59
C THR A 498 3.31 -9.44 51.83
N GLY A 499 2.95 -8.44 51.02
CA GLY A 499 1.68 -7.75 51.05
C GLY A 499 0.58 -8.41 50.24
N VAL A 500 -0.32 -7.58 49.74
CA VAL A 500 -1.57 -8.03 49.09
C VAL A 500 -1.37 -8.72 47.73
N GLY A 501 -0.17 -8.65 47.14
CA GLY A 501 0.12 -9.16 45.81
C GLY A 501 -0.63 -8.41 44.70
N ILE A 502 -0.53 -8.92 43.48
CA ILE A 502 -1.09 -8.31 42.26
C ILE A 502 -1.82 -9.41 41.47
N PRO A 503 -3.10 -9.22 41.08
CA PRO A 503 -3.85 -10.20 40.28
C PRO A 503 -3.25 -10.39 38.89
N GLU A 504 -3.30 -11.61 38.36
CA GLU A 504 -2.67 -11.98 37.07
C GLU A 504 -3.10 -11.10 35.89
N ARG A 505 -4.39 -10.72 35.82
CA ARG A 505 -4.94 -9.83 34.79
C ARG A 505 -4.35 -8.40 34.83
N GLU A 506 -3.84 -7.96 35.97
CA GLU A 506 -3.28 -6.63 36.16
C GLU A 506 -1.78 -6.60 35.80
N LEU A 507 -1.09 -7.75 35.87
CA LEU A 507 0.36 -7.87 35.62
C LEU A 507 0.81 -7.29 34.26
N PRO A 508 0.08 -7.46 33.13
CA PRO A 508 0.43 -6.82 31.86
C PRO A 508 0.38 -5.29 31.92
N HIS A 509 -0.54 -4.75 32.73
CA HIS A 509 -0.83 -3.31 32.82
C HIS A 509 -0.08 -2.61 33.97
N MET A 510 0.64 -3.34 34.84
CA MET A 510 1.36 -2.76 36.00
C MET A 510 2.47 -1.76 35.65
N PHE A 511 2.97 -1.76 34.42
CA PHE A 511 3.96 -0.79 33.93
C PHE A 511 3.35 0.26 32.99
N GLU A 512 2.03 0.22 32.75
CA GLU A 512 1.34 1.26 32.00
C GLU A 512 1.25 2.57 32.79
N ARG A 513 1.20 3.67 32.05
CA ARG A 513 1.33 5.04 32.59
C ARG A 513 0.00 5.47 33.22
N PHE A 514 0.04 5.96 34.44
CA PHE A 514 -1.15 6.35 35.23
C PHE A 514 -2.10 5.19 35.59
N HIS A 515 -1.78 3.96 35.19
CA HIS A 515 -2.55 2.77 35.55
C HIS A 515 -2.53 2.54 37.06
N ARG A 516 -3.68 2.16 37.61
CA ARG A 516 -3.89 1.93 39.04
C ARG A 516 -4.87 0.79 39.22
N VAL A 517 -4.45 -0.27 39.90
CA VAL A 517 -5.34 -1.38 40.26
C VAL A 517 -6.39 -0.88 41.24
N GLU A 518 -7.66 -0.85 40.81
CA GLU A 518 -8.77 -0.42 41.66
C GLU A 518 -8.99 -1.41 42.81
N ASN A 519 -9.30 -0.89 44.00
CA ASN A 519 -9.51 -1.67 45.23
C ASN A 519 -8.33 -2.57 45.68
N ALA A 520 -7.14 -2.41 45.09
CA ALA A 520 -5.93 -3.06 45.58
C ALA A 520 -5.66 -2.68 47.03
N GLY A 521 -5.40 -3.69 47.87
CA GLY A 521 -5.34 -3.54 49.33
C GLY A 521 -4.10 -2.88 49.91
N GLY A 522 -3.61 -1.87 49.22
CA GLY A 522 -2.48 -1.08 49.65
C GLY A 522 -2.79 -0.24 50.86
N ARG A 523 -1.72 0.36 51.37
CA ARG A 523 -1.79 1.16 52.56
C ARG A 523 -2.67 2.42 52.32
N THR A 524 -2.69 3.05 51.15
CA THR A 524 -3.48 4.30 50.95
C THR A 524 -4.15 4.38 49.58
N TYR A 525 -5.33 4.98 49.52
CA TYR A 525 -6.02 5.37 48.27
C TYR A 525 -5.26 6.40 47.39
N GLU A 526 -4.14 6.98 47.82
CA GLU A 526 -3.40 8.01 47.07
C GLU A 526 -2.16 7.49 46.33
N GLY A 527 -1.91 8.01 45.11
CA GLY A 527 -0.74 7.71 44.29
C GLY A 527 -0.98 7.99 42.80
N SER A 528 0.00 8.55 42.09
CA SER A 528 -0.21 9.10 40.74
C SER A 528 -0.13 8.09 39.57
N GLY A 529 0.13 6.81 39.84
CA GLY A 529 0.35 5.79 38.81
C GLY A 529 1.62 5.98 37.94
N ILE A 530 2.46 6.97 38.24
CA ILE A 530 3.69 7.25 37.45
C ILE A 530 4.84 6.30 37.85
N GLY A 531 4.99 5.98 39.13
CA GLY A 531 6.20 5.39 39.71
C GLY A 531 6.72 4.12 39.02
N LEU A 532 5.87 3.10 38.80
CA LEU A 532 6.30 1.85 38.15
C LEU A 532 6.58 2.02 36.66
N SER A 533 5.80 2.85 35.95
CA SER A 533 6.09 3.17 34.54
C SER A 533 7.44 3.90 34.40
N LEU A 534 7.77 4.82 35.31
CA LEU A 534 9.08 5.47 35.38
C LEU A 534 10.21 4.46 35.62
N VAL A 535 10.05 3.53 36.57
CA VAL A 535 11.02 2.46 36.82
C VAL A 535 11.25 1.60 35.57
N HIS A 536 10.18 1.23 34.86
CA HIS A 536 10.27 0.43 33.63
C HIS A 536 11.06 1.15 32.52
N GLU A 537 10.79 2.44 32.28
CA GLU A 537 11.55 3.23 31.28
C GLU A 537 13.02 3.41 31.70
N LEU A 538 13.30 3.71 32.98
CA LEU A 538 14.67 3.86 33.50
C LEU A 538 15.48 2.57 33.38
N VAL A 539 14.86 1.41 33.63
CA VAL A 539 15.50 0.10 33.46
C VAL A 539 15.74 -0.21 31.98
N ARG A 540 14.81 0.14 31.08
CA ARG A 540 15.01 0.03 29.63
C ARG A 540 16.13 0.93 29.10
N PHE A 541 16.30 2.14 29.63
CA PHE A 541 17.45 2.99 29.28
C PHE A 541 18.80 2.33 29.61
N HIS A 542 18.88 1.52 30.68
CA HIS A 542 20.06 0.72 31.02
C HIS A 542 20.20 -0.56 30.18
N GLY A 543 19.43 -0.74 29.10
CA GLY A 543 19.38 -1.99 28.33
C GLY A 543 18.91 -3.20 29.16
N GLY A 544 18.28 -2.96 30.30
CA GLY A 544 17.83 -3.98 31.24
C GLY A 544 16.35 -4.30 31.11
N MET A 545 15.90 -5.24 31.95
CA MET A 545 14.51 -5.69 32.01
C MET A 545 14.01 -5.71 33.46
N ILE A 546 12.84 -5.10 33.70
CA ILE A 546 12.08 -5.32 34.93
C ILE A 546 10.98 -6.36 34.67
N THR A 547 10.88 -7.34 35.57
CA THR A 547 9.82 -8.35 35.61
C THR A 547 9.21 -8.37 36.99
N VAL A 548 7.89 -8.43 37.11
CA VAL A 548 7.21 -8.68 38.39
C VAL A 548 6.69 -10.11 38.41
N THR A 549 6.99 -10.83 39.48
CA THR A 549 6.36 -12.11 39.83
C THR A 549 5.57 -11.90 41.11
N SER A 550 4.26 -12.14 41.07
CA SER A 550 3.38 -11.92 42.21
C SER A 550 2.27 -12.97 42.22
N VAL A 551 1.82 -13.32 43.42
CA VAL A 551 0.65 -14.17 43.66
C VAL A 551 -0.26 -13.39 44.60
N GLU A 552 -1.52 -13.24 44.23
CA GLU A 552 -2.49 -12.45 44.98
C GLU A 552 -2.67 -13.02 46.40
N GLY A 553 -2.43 -12.20 47.41
CA GLY A 553 -2.44 -12.58 48.84
C GLY A 553 -1.13 -13.16 49.39
N GLU A 554 -0.14 -13.53 48.58
CA GLU A 554 1.18 -13.99 49.04
C GLU A 554 2.29 -12.92 48.92
N GLY A 555 2.06 -11.90 48.09
CA GLY A 555 2.95 -10.75 47.92
C GLY A 555 3.53 -10.61 46.51
N SER A 556 4.53 -9.76 46.35
CA SER A 556 5.13 -9.42 45.05
C SER A 556 6.66 -9.44 45.12
N THR A 557 7.30 -9.87 44.04
CA THR A 557 8.74 -9.70 43.83
C THR A 557 8.97 -8.95 42.53
N PHE A 558 9.42 -7.70 42.65
CA PHE A 558 9.91 -6.91 41.53
C PHE A 558 11.38 -7.24 41.31
N THR A 559 11.70 -7.81 40.15
CA THR A 559 13.05 -8.20 39.74
C THR A 559 13.53 -7.29 38.61
N VAL A 560 14.58 -6.50 38.86
CA VAL A 560 15.28 -5.68 37.87
C VAL A 560 16.58 -6.37 37.48
N ARG A 561 16.77 -6.65 36.20
CA ARG A 561 18.00 -7.23 35.63
C ARG A 561 18.70 -6.19 34.76
N LEU A 562 19.94 -5.82 35.12
CA LEU A 562 20.83 -5.02 34.27
C LEU A 562 21.99 -5.89 33.78
N PRO A 563 22.35 -5.90 32.48
CA PRO A 563 23.48 -6.69 32.01
C PRO A 563 24.81 -6.16 32.57
N LEU A 564 25.78 -7.04 32.83
CA LEU A 564 27.08 -6.64 33.36
C LEU A 564 27.98 -6.00 32.28
N GLY A 565 28.89 -5.11 32.69
CA GLY A 565 29.77 -4.38 31.78
C GLY A 565 29.06 -3.25 31.03
N LYS A 566 29.52 -2.94 29.79
CA LYS A 566 29.07 -1.78 29.00
C LYS A 566 28.70 -2.05 27.54
N ALA A 567 28.78 -3.30 27.08
CA ALA A 567 28.62 -3.64 25.66
C ALA A 567 27.18 -3.48 25.11
N HIS A 568 26.19 -3.38 26.00
CA HIS A 568 24.78 -3.18 25.69
C HIS A 568 24.36 -1.69 25.67
N LEU A 569 25.27 -0.76 26.02
CA LEU A 569 24.99 0.65 26.19
C LEU A 569 25.45 1.48 24.98
N PRO A 570 24.80 2.63 24.68
CA PRO A 570 25.25 3.52 23.62
C PRO A 570 26.66 4.05 23.91
N ALA A 571 27.61 3.78 23.01
CA ALA A 571 29.02 4.17 23.18
C ALA A 571 29.24 5.70 23.32
N SER A 572 28.25 6.52 22.94
CA SER A 572 28.23 7.98 23.10
C SER A 572 27.71 8.47 24.47
N GLN A 573 27.27 7.55 25.35
CA GLN A 573 26.69 7.84 26.67
C GLN A 573 27.47 7.18 27.82
N VAL A 574 28.49 6.37 27.51
CA VAL A 574 29.38 5.74 28.49
C VAL A 574 30.53 6.70 28.83
N ILE A 575 30.81 6.88 30.12
CA ILE A 575 31.87 7.74 30.63
C ILE A 575 32.82 6.92 31.52
N GLU A 576 34.11 6.91 31.18
CA GLU A 576 35.16 6.29 32.00
C GLU A 576 35.49 7.21 33.20
N GLY A 577 34.99 6.85 34.38
CA GLY A 577 35.31 7.55 35.63
C GLY A 577 34.30 7.22 36.73
N GLU A 578 34.80 7.02 37.95
CA GLU A 578 33.97 6.71 39.12
C GLU A 578 33.02 7.87 39.48
N HIS A 579 31.94 7.55 40.19
CA HIS A 579 30.97 8.53 40.68
C HIS A 579 31.28 8.89 42.14
N GLU A 580 31.66 10.15 42.40
CA GLU A 580 31.82 10.67 43.76
C GLU A 580 30.46 10.72 44.48
N ALA A 581 30.22 9.75 45.35
CA ALA A 581 28.96 9.56 46.05
C ALA A 581 28.60 10.77 46.93
N THR A 582 27.70 11.61 46.42
CA THR A 582 27.10 12.70 47.18
C THR A 582 25.81 12.19 47.84
N MET A 583 25.63 12.38 49.15
CA MET A 583 24.39 12.00 49.84
C MET A 583 23.18 12.65 49.16
N SER A 584 22.27 11.82 48.65
CA SER A 584 21.17 12.30 47.81
C SER A 584 19.99 12.81 48.62
N ARG A 585 19.43 13.93 48.15
CA ARG A 585 18.24 14.58 48.71
C ARG A 585 16.93 13.91 48.25
N LEU A 586 17.00 12.90 47.36
CA LEU A 586 15.82 12.16 46.93
C LEU A 586 15.29 11.23 48.02
N ALA A 587 16.17 10.48 48.68
CA ALA A 587 15.80 9.53 49.75
C ALA A 587 14.89 10.15 50.82
N ASP A 588 15.27 11.32 51.38
CA ASP A 588 14.48 12.07 52.37
C ASP A 588 13.02 12.27 51.94
N THR A 589 12.80 12.54 50.65
CA THR A 589 11.49 12.83 50.05
C THR A 589 10.61 11.58 49.89
N PHE A 590 11.19 10.39 49.85
CA PHE A 590 10.42 9.13 49.85
C PHE A 590 10.15 8.61 51.26
N LEU A 591 11.08 8.79 52.20
CA LEU A 591 10.91 8.46 53.62
C LEU A 591 9.78 9.26 54.26
N GLN A 592 9.67 10.55 53.92
CA GLN A 592 8.59 11.41 54.41
C GLN A 592 7.21 10.99 53.90
N GLU A 593 7.11 10.38 52.72
CA GLU A 593 5.86 9.86 52.14
C GLU A 593 5.46 8.50 52.73
N ALA A 594 6.40 7.56 52.80
CA ALA A 594 6.19 6.24 53.41
C ALA A 594 5.68 6.36 54.86
N SER A 595 6.15 7.35 55.60
CA SER A 595 5.70 7.65 56.98
C SER A 595 4.18 7.90 57.16
N THR A 596 3.38 7.99 56.10
CA THR A 596 1.99 8.52 56.12
C THR A 596 0.81 7.53 55.87
N MET A 597 0.93 6.18 55.84
CA MET A 597 0.23 5.38 54.78
C MET A 597 -0.97 4.28 54.81
N LEU A 598 -1.80 3.60 55.74
CA LEU A 598 -2.43 2.13 55.73
C LEU A 598 -3.99 1.52 55.46
N GLU A 599 -4.39 0.57 54.48
CA GLU A 599 -5.79 0.02 53.93
C GLU A 599 -6.11 -1.52 53.33
N ASP A 600 -6.57 -1.92 52.04
CA ASP A 600 -7.74 -2.93 51.56
C ASP A 600 -7.77 -4.46 50.81
N LEU A 601 -8.23 -4.84 49.50
CA LEU A 601 -9.00 -6.11 48.89
C LEU A 601 -8.51 -7.23 47.73
N ARG A 602 -9.34 -8.14 46.98
CA ARG A 602 -9.07 -9.46 46.08
C ARG A 602 -9.97 -10.09 44.81
N SER A 603 -9.75 -11.32 44.08
CA SER A 603 -10.42 -12.00 42.77
C SER A 603 -10.43 -13.63 42.33
N ALA A 604 -10.99 -14.23 41.14
CA ALA A 604 -11.13 -15.76 40.65
C ALA A 604 -11.59 -16.32 39.11
N THR A 605 -11.64 -17.69 38.66
CA THR A 605 -11.99 -18.41 37.25
C THR A 605 -12.50 -20.00 37.16
N SER A 606 -12.72 -21.04 36.17
CA SER A 606 -12.87 -21.56 34.66
C SER A 606 -13.26 -23.18 34.42
N ALA A 607 -13.45 -24.14 33.35
CA ALA A 607 -13.84 -24.49 31.85
C ALA A 607 -14.03 -26.11 31.33
N ASP A 608 -14.53 -26.62 30.08
CA ASP A 608 -14.83 -28.13 29.57
C ASP A 608 -15.10 -28.64 27.98
N ALA A 609 -15.28 -29.98 27.46
CA ALA A 609 -15.49 -30.58 25.97
C ALA A 609 -15.99 -32.14 25.50
N LEU A 610 -16.20 -32.65 24.16
CA LEU A 610 -16.84 -34.01 23.58
C LEU A 610 -16.63 -34.71 22.04
N PRO A 611 -17.07 -36.02 21.60
CA PRO A 611 -16.93 -36.91 20.26
C PRO A 611 -18.11 -37.95 19.66
N ASP A 612 -18.20 -39.02 18.70
CA ASP A 612 -17.78 -39.62 17.27
C ASP A 612 -18.39 -41.08 16.70
N GLU A 613 -18.51 -41.58 15.34
CA GLU A 613 -18.84 -43.03 14.70
C GLU A 613 -19.06 -43.38 13.06
N PHE A 614 -18.97 -44.67 12.39
CA PHE A 614 -19.50 -45.20 10.98
C PHE A 614 -19.31 -46.73 10.30
N PRO A 615 -19.94 -47.27 9.12
CA PRO A 615 -20.11 -48.76 8.55
C PRO A 615 -19.71 -49.42 7.04
N ALA A 616 -20.50 -50.29 6.24
CA ALA A 616 -20.12 -51.38 5.13
C ALA A 616 -20.96 -51.75 3.72
N ASP A 617 -20.51 -52.65 2.69
CA ASP A 617 -21.15 -53.13 1.30
C ASP A 617 -21.05 -54.67 0.67
N GLN A 618 -20.67 -55.08 -0.63
CA GLN A 618 -20.92 -56.49 -1.26
C GLN A 618 -20.16 -57.46 -2.39
N SER A 619 -19.44 -57.26 -3.57
CA SER A 619 -19.07 -58.43 -4.58
C SER A 619 -18.06 -58.37 -5.86
N THR A 620 -17.24 -59.43 -6.28
CA THR A 620 -16.61 -59.93 -7.65
C THR A 620 -15.29 -60.90 -7.83
N LYS A 621 -14.03 -60.57 -8.31
CA LYS A 621 -12.74 -61.43 -8.49
C LYS A 621 -11.31 -60.69 -8.59
N ILE A 622 -10.18 -61.01 -7.85
CA ILE A 622 -9.00 -60.10 -7.52
C ILE A 622 -7.59 -60.71 -7.11
N LEU A 623 -6.47 -59.93 -7.12
CA LEU A 623 -5.16 -60.14 -6.40
C LEU A 623 -4.84 -59.00 -5.38
N VAL A 624 -4.48 -59.26 -4.12
CA VAL A 624 -4.15 -58.26 -3.06
C VAL A 624 -2.66 -58.30 -2.67
N VAL A 625 -2.01 -57.14 -2.52
CA VAL A 625 -0.57 -57.00 -2.23
C VAL A 625 -0.36 -55.94 -1.12
N ASP A 626 0.07 -56.33 0.07
CA ASP A 626 0.30 -55.42 1.21
C ASP A 626 1.38 -56.11 2.05
N ASP A 627 2.34 -55.42 2.67
CA ASP A 627 3.41 -56.10 3.44
C ASP A 627 2.93 -56.51 4.84
N ASN A 628 1.91 -55.84 5.37
CA ASN A 628 1.34 -56.08 6.69
C ASN A 628 0.33 -57.26 6.69
N ALA A 629 0.64 -58.28 7.50
CA ALA A 629 -0.16 -59.51 7.57
C ALA A 629 -1.59 -59.30 8.11
N ASP A 630 -1.77 -58.42 9.10
CA ASP A 630 -3.08 -58.15 9.70
C ASP A 630 -3.96 -57.33 8.75
N MET A 631 -3.36 -56.44 7.97
CA MET A 631 -4.06 -55.68 6.93
C MET A 631 -4.54 -56.59 5.79
N ARG A 632 -3.69 -57.51 5.30
CA ARG A 632 -4.12 -58.54 4.33
C ARG A 632 -5.29 -59.37 4.88
N ALA A 633 -5.25 -59.79 6.15
CA ALA A 633 -6.34 -60.55 6.78
C ALA A 633 -7.64 -59.74 6.93
N TYR A 634 -7.54 -58.44 7.24
CA TYR A 634 -8.69 -57.53 7.29
C TYR A 634 -9.33 -57.35 5.91
N LEU A 635 -8.53 -57.06 4.89
CA LEU A 635 -8.97 -56.90 3.50
C LEU A 635 -9.62 -58.18 2.95
N THR A 636 -9.01 -59.34 3.18
CA THR A 636 -9.60 -60.63 2.78
C THR A 636 -10.93 -60.87 3.48
N ARG A 637 -11.04 -60.74 4.81
CA ARG A 637 -12.33 -60.91 5.52
C ARG A 637 -13.43 -59.96 5.01
N LEU A 638 -13.04 -58.78 4.53
CA LEU A 638 -13.92 -57.77 3.96
C LEU A 638 -14.28 -58.03 2.49
N LEU A 639 -13.41 -58.67 1.70
CA LEU A 639 -13.57 -58.95 0.25
C LEU A 639 -13.81 -60.43 -0.10
N GLU A 640 -13.75 -61.36 0.82
CA GLU A 640 -13.93 -62.81 0.58
C GLU A 640 -15.41 -63.22 0.46
N PRO A 641 -16.38 -62.64 1.20
CA PRO A 641 -17.81 -62.85 0.93
C PRO A 641 -18.30 -62.27 -0.43
N TYR A 642 -17.35 -61.84 -1.27
CA TYR A 642 -17.53 -60.89 -2.36
C TYR A 642 -16.76 -61.38 -3.61
N PHE A 643 -15.44 -61.50 -3.51
CA PHE A 643 -14.50 -61.70 -4.62
C PHE A 643 -13.65 -62.97 -4.46
N THR A 644 -13.27 -63.64 -5.55
CA THR A 644 -12.19 -64.66 -5.53
C THR A 644 -10.83 -63.96 -5.41
N VAL A 645 -10.19 -64.00 -4.23
CA VAL A 645 -8.96 -63.24 -3.93
C VAL A 645 -7.71 -64.14 -3.88
N ASN A 646 -6.66 -63.75 -4.60
CA ASN A 646 -5.27 -64.20 -4.40
C ASN A 646 -4.48 -63.15 -3.61
N THR A 647 -3.32 -63.49 -3.03
CA THR A 647 -2.45 -62.54 -2.31
C THR A 647 -0.97 -62.66 -2.67
N ALA A 648 -0.24 -61.55 -2.66
CA ALA A 648 1.23 -61.49 -2.73
C ALA A 648 1.82 -60.65 -1.58
N ALA A 649 3.11 -60.81 -1.28
CA ALA A 649 3.77 -60.20 -0.12
C ALA A 649 4.58 -58.92 -0.42
N ASN A 650 4.82 -58.61 -1.70
CA ASN A 650 5.45 -57.39 -2.23
C ASN A 650 5.29 -57.39 -3.76
N GLY A 651 5.77 -56.34 -4.44
CA GLY A 651 5.64 -56.21 -5.89
C GLY A 651 6.35 -57.31 -6.71
N ALA A 652 7.53 -57.77 -6.27
CA ALA A 652 8.33 -58.73 -7.05
C ALA A 652 7.70 -60.13 -7.06
N ASP A 653 7.11 -60.55 -5.95
CA ASP A 653 6.29 -61.76 -5.83
C ASP A 653 5.06 -61.69 -6.76
N ALA A 654 4.32 -60.58 -6.75
CA ALA A 654 3.17 -60.38 -7.64
C ALA A 654 3.55 -60.47 -9.13
N LEU A 655 4.69 -59.89 -9.54
CA LEU A 655 5.19 -59.97 -10.92
C LEU A 655 5.61 -61.39 -11.32
N GLN A 656 6.19 -62.17 -10.41
CA GLN A 656 6.50 -63.58 -10.67
C GLN A 656 5.22 -64.39 -10.90
N GLN A 657 4.16 -64.15 -10.14
CA GLN A 657 2.88 -64.85 -10.29
C GLN A 657 2.17 -64.50 -11.61
N LEU A 658 2.26 -63.24 -12.06
CA LEU A 658 1.61 -62.73 -13.28
C LEU A 658 2.01 -63.45 -14.59
N GLY A 659 3.16 -64.14 -14.62
CA GLY A 659 3.55 -65.01 -15.74
C GLY A 659 2.72 -66.32 -15.85
N SER A 660 1.91 -66.64 -14.84
CA SER A 660 1.11 -67.88 -14.77
C SER A 660 -0.35 -67.65 -14.37
N TYR A 661 -0.67 -66.51 -13.78
CA TYR A 661 -1.98 -66.14 -13.27
C TYR A 661 -2.38 -64.76 -13.80
N GLN A 662 -3.53 -64.66 -14.48
CA GLN A 662 -4.05 -63.38 -14.98
C GLN A 662 -5.26 -62.92 -14.14
N PRO A 663 -5.09 -61.91 -13.25
CA PRO A 663 -6.18 -61.29 -12.51
C PRO A 663 -7.06 -60.40 -13.40
N GLN A 664 -8.27 -60.07 -12.92
CA GLN A 664 -9.14 -59.03 -13.51
C GLN A 664 -9.09 -57.71 -12.74
N LEU A 665 -8.55 -57.70 -11.52
CA LEU A 665 -8.27 -56.49 -10.73
C LEU A 665 -7.19 -56.80 -9.68
N ILE A 666 -6.43 -55.80 -9.28
CA ILE A 666 -5.38 -55.88 -8.25
C ILE A 666 -5.65 -54.83 -7.15
N LEU A 667 -5.24 -55.09 -5.91
CA LEU A 667 -5.27 -54.19 -4.76
C LEU A 667 -3.86 -54.13 -4.17
N SER A 668 -3.34 -52.96 -3.80
CA SER A 668 -1.97 -52.81 -3.29
C SER A 668 -1.87 -51.83 -2.11
N ASP A 669 -1.00 -52.05 -1.12
CA ASP A 669 -0.41 -50.95 -0.35
C ASP A 669 0.57 -50.19 -1.26
N ILE A 670 0.86 -48.95 -0.89
CA ILE A 670 1.83 -48.09 -1.53
C ILE A 670 3.26 -48.37 -1.02
N MET A 671 3.46 -48.55 0.29
CA MET A 671 4.77 -48.57 0.95
C MET A 671 5.13 -49.99 1.41
N MET A 672 5.89 -50.74 0.59
CA MET A 672 6.31 -52.12 0.90
C MET A 672 7.82 -52.32 0.67
N PRO A 673 8.51 -53.17 1.44
CA PRO A 673 9.93 -53.47 1.24
C PRO A 673 10.18 -54.40 0.05
N VAL A 674 11.43 -54.44 -0.42
CA VAL A 674 11.95 -55.22 -1.57
C VAL A 674 11.46 -54.74 -2.94
N MET A 675 10.15 -54.57 -3.10
CA MET A 675 9.54 -53.89 -4.24
C MET A 675 8.21 -53.30 -3.78
N ASP A 676 8.05 -51.98 -3.93
CA ASP A 676 6.87 -51.27 -3.45
C ASP A 676 5.66 -51.42 -4.40
N GLY A 677 4.51 -50.87 -4.01
CA GLY A 677 3.30 -50.93 -4.83
C GLY A 677 3.39 -50.13 -6.13
N LYS A 678 4.24 -49.10 -6.15
CA LYS A 678 4.47 -48.20 -7.30
C LYS A 678 5.32 -48.91 -8.36
N GLU A 679 6.37 -49.62 -7.95
CA GLU A 679 7.20 -50.45 -8.83
C GLU A 679 6.42 -51.62 -9.45
N LEU A 680 5.55 -52.28 -8.67
CA LEU A 680 4.64 -53.32 -9.17
C LEU A 680 3.77 -52.80 -10.33
N LEU A 681 3.07 -51.71 -10.08
CA LEU A 681 2.14 -51.10 -11.03
C LEU A 681 2.86 -50.57 -12.27
N SER A 682 4.01 -49.91 -12.08
CA SER A 682 4.87 -49.47 -13.18
C SER A 682 5.24 -50.64 -14.10
N THR A 683 5.65 -51.77 -13.54
CA THR A 683 6.05 -52.96 -14.31
C THR A 683 4.85 -53.64 -15.00
N LEU A 684 3.66 -53.60 -14.38
CA LEU A 684 2.40 -54.09 -14.97
C LEU A 684 1.98 -53.33 -16.24
N ARG A 685 2.13 -51.99 -16.23
CA ARG A 685 1.78 -51.11 -17.36
C ARG A 685 2.78 -51.20 -18.51
N GLN A 686 4.04 -51.54 -18.25
CA GLN A 686 5.10 -51.66 -19.28
C GLN A 686 4.95 -52.89 -20.22
N ASN A 687 4.06 -53.84 -19.92
CA ASN A 687 3.88 -55.05 -20.73
C ASN A 687 2.51 -55.02 -21.46
N THR A 688 2.53 -54.97 -22.80
CA THR A 688 1.29 -54.91 -23.62
C THR A 688 0.34 -56.11 -23.47
N ALA A 689 0.75 -57.20 -22.82
CA ALA A 689 -0.11 -58.33 -22.47
C ALA A 689 -0.79 -58.21 -21.08
N THR A 690 -0.37 -57.28 -20.21
CA THR A 690 -0.93 -57.08 -18.85
C THR A 690 -1.40 -55.65 -18.57
N ALA A 691 -0.96 -54.65 -19.35
CA ALA A 691 -1.24 -53.24 -19.11
C ALA A 691 -2.73 -52.87 -18.97
N HIS A 692 -3.63 -53.69 -19.53
CA HIS A 692 -5.08 -53.52 -19.53
C HIS A 692 -5.80 -54.08 -18.29
N ILE A 693 -5.06 -54.57 -17.28
CA ILE A 693 -5.60 -55.07 -16.00
C ILE A 693 -5.64 -53.92 -14.97
N PRO A 694 -6.76 -53.64 -14.28
CA PRO A 694 -6.86 -52.56 -13.31
C PRO A 694 -6.22 -52.88 -11.94
N LEU A 695 -5.80 -51.84 -11.20
CA LEU A 695 -5.21 -51.90 -9.85
C LEU A 695 -5.82 -50.80 -8.94
N ILE A 696 -5.90 -51.03 -7.62
CA ILE A 696 -6.39 -50.06 -6.61
C ILE A 696 -5.41 -49.94 -5.44
N PHE A 697 -5.10 -48.73 -4.96
CA PHE A 697 -4.19 -48.53 -3.81
C PHE A 697 -4.84 -48.35 -2.44
N LEU A 698 -4.06 -48.60 -1.38
CA LEU A 698 -4.39 -48.40 0.03
C LEU A 698 -3.23 -47.64 0.70
N SER A 699 -3.49 -46.52 1.38
CA SER A 699 -2.45 -45.62 1.92
C SER A 699 -2.66 -45.28 3.40
N ALA A 700 -1.59 -44.93 4.13
CA ALA A 700 -1.65 -44.54 5.55
C ALA A 700 -1.74 -43.02 5.81
N ARG A 701 -1.89 -42.19 4.76
CA ARG A 701 -2.08 -40.73 4.86
C ARG A 701 -3.49 -40.33 4.44
N ALA A 702 -4.03 -39.29 5.06
CA ALA A 702 -5.35 -38.74 4.74
C ALA A 702 -5.27 -37.46 3.89
N GLY A 703 -6.40 -37.08 3.28
CA GLY A 703 -6.51 -35.90 2.42
C GLY A 703 -6.24 -36.18 0.94
N GLN A 704 -6.18 -35.12 0.13
CA GLN A 704 -5.88 -35.23 -1.31
C GLN A 704 -4.48 -35.77 -1.59
N GLU A 705 -3.51 -35.61 -0.69
CA GLU A 705 -2.13 -36.07 -0.92
C GLU A 705 -2.03 -37.58 -1.16
N ALA A 706 -2.79 -38.41 -0.44
CA ALA A 706 -2.83 -39.86 -0.69
C ALA A 706 -3.68 -40.25 -1.92
N ARG A 707 -4.63 -39.38 -2.31
CA ARG A 707 -5.46 -39.52 -3.53
C ARG A 707 -4.64 -39.27 -4.79
N ILE A 708 -3.79 -38.25 -4.70
CA ILE A 708 -2.75 -37.90 -5.66
C ILE A 708 -1.75 -39.07 -5.72
N ASP A 709 -1.13 -39.47 -4.61
CA ASP A 709 -0.06 -40.49 -4.60
C ASP A 709 -0.50 -41.88 -5.12
N GLY A 710 -1.78 -42.23 -5.04
CA GLY A 710 -2.34 -43.47 -5.61
C GLY A 710 -2.80 -43.36 -7.07
N LEU A 711 -3.35 -42.23 -7.52
CA LEU A 711 -3.78 -42.06 -8.91
C LEU A 711 -2.61 -41.64 -9.83
N GLU A 712 -1.67 -40.82 -9.34
CA GLU A 712 -0.46 -40.43 -10.09
C GLU A 712 0.51 -41.60 -10.33
N THR A 713 0.45 -42.64 -9.51
CA THR A 713 1.19 -43.89 -9.75
C THR A 713 0.54 -44.77 -10.82
N GLY A 714 -0.63 -44.39 -11.33
CA GLY A 714 -1.28 -44.99 -12.51
C GLY A 714 -2.33 -46.05 -12.19
N ALA A 715 -2.89 -46.05 -10.97
CA ALA A 715 -3.92 -46.99 -10.55
C ALA A 715 -5.32 -46.51 -10.97
N ASP A 716 -6.27 -47.42 -10.91
CA ASP A 716 -7.65 -47.24 -11.34
C ASP A 716 -8.56 -46.77 -10.19
N ASP A 717 -8.12 -46.89 -8.92
CA ASP A 717 -8.63 -46.16 -7.76
C ASP A 717 -7.64 -46.21 -6.55
N TYR A 718 -8.00 -45.61 -5.42
CA TYR A 718 -7.23 -45.63 -4.16
C TYR A 718 -8.16 -45.52 -2.91
N LEU A 719 -7.59 -45.69 -1.70
CA LEU A 719 -8.28 -45.57 -0.41
C LEU A 719 -7.35 -45.16 0.76
N VAL A 720 -7.89 -44.46 1.77
CA VAL A 720 -7.15 -43.93 2.95
C VAL A 720 -7.39 -44.77 4.21
N LYS A 721 -6.34 -45.30 4.84
CA LYS A 721 -6.37 -45.91 6.17
C LYS A 721 -6.37 -44.79 7.24
N PRO A 722 -7.30 -44.77 8.23
CA PRO A 722 -8.43 -45.68 8.42
C PRO A 722 -9.61 -45.35 7.49
N PHE A 723 -10.08 -46.37 6.75
CA PHE A 723 -11.26 -46.28 5.89
C PHE A 723 -12.46 -46.99 6.51
N SER A 724 -13.67 -46.52 6.16
CA SER A 724 -14.88 -47.31 6.42
C SER A 724 -14.90 -48.55 5.52
N GLY A 725 -15.52 -49.64 5.97
CA GLY A 725 -15.63 -50.84 5.15
C GLY A 725 -16.43 -50.58 3.87
N GLN A 726 -17.45 -49.71 3.94
CA GLN A 726 -18.38 -49.39 2.86
C GLN A 726 -17.69 -48.74 1.66
N GLU A 727 -16.70 -47.90 1.94
CA GLU A 727 -16.00 -47.11 0.94
C GLU A 727 -15.17 -48.00 0.01
N LEU A 728 -14.39 -48.94 0.57
CA LEU A 728 -13.61 -49.92 -0.20
C LEU A 728 -14.49 -50.72 -1.16
N LEU A 729 -15.63 -51.18 -0.65
CA LEU A 729 -16.48 -52.15 -1.32
C LEU A 729 -17.26 -51.56 -2.51
N THR A 730 -17.64 -50.29 -2.36
CA THR A 730 -18.28 -49.50 -3.43
C THR A 730 -17.35 -49.34 -4.64
N LYS A 731 -16.04 -49.16 -4.41
CA LYS A 731 -15.05 -48.88 -5.47
C LYS A 731 -14.78 -50.09 -6.36
N VAL A 732 -14.55 -51.25 -5.74
CA VAL A 732 -14.07 -52.45 -6.46
C VAL A 732 -15.07 -52.97 -7.50
N LYS A 733 -16.39 -52.84 -7.27
CA LYS A 733 -17.43 -53.25 -8.24
C LYS A 733 -17.42 -52.44 -9.54
N ALA A 734 -16.97 -51.18 -9.51
CA ALA A 734 -17.13 -50.26 -10.64
C ALA A 734 -16.27 -50.66 -11.85
N GLN A 735 -15.00 -51.01 -11.61
CA GLN A 735 -13.99 -51.12 -12.68
C GLN A 735 -14.17 -52.32 -13.61
N ILE A 736 -14.76 -53.43 -13.14
CA ILE A 736 -14.79 -54.70 -13.85
C ILE A 736 -15.68 -54.66 -15.10
N ASN A 737 -16.70 -53.80 -15.13
CA ASN A 737 -17.74 -53.80 -16.18
C ASN A 737 -17.33 -53.07 -17.48
N LEU A 738 -16.28 -52.25 -17.48
CA LEU A 738 -15.98 -51.31 -18.57
C LEU A 738 -15.23 -51.93 -19.77
N ASN A 739 -14.60 -53.10 -19.62
CA ASN A 739 -13.52 -53.55 -20.52
C ASN A 739 -13.99 -54.21 -21.85
N GLN A 740 -15.25 -54.62 -22.01
CA GLN A 740 -15.64 -55.61 -23.05
C GLN A 740 -16.04 -55.10 -24.46
N SER A 741 -16.23 -53.79 -24.70
CA SER A 741 -17.06 -53.33 -25.84
C SER A 741 -16.36 -52.74 -27.08
N ARG A 742 -15.01 -52.70 -27.15
CA ARG A 742 -14.28 -51.69 -27.95
C ARG A 742 -13.72 -52.12 -29.34
N ARG A 743 -13.99 -53.33 -29.83
CA ARG A 743 -13.20 -53.97 -30.93
C ARG A 743 -13.69 -53.95 -32.39
N GLN A 744 -14.81 -53.31 -32.77
CA GLN A 744 -15.42 -53.52 -34.11
C GLN A 744 -15.42 -52.34 -35.12
N ALA A 745 -14.91 -51.15 -34.79
CA ALA A 745 -15.29 -49.92 -35.49
C ALA A 745 -14.42 -49.45 -36.69
N GLU A 746 -13.37 -50.19 -37.07
CA GLU A 746 -12.12 -49.51 -37.47
C GLU A 746 -11.85 -49.32 -38.98
N THR A 747 -12.03 -50.36 -39.80
CA THR A 747 -11.34 -50.48 -41.12
C THR A 747 -11.73 -49.41 -42.16
N ARG A 748 -12.88 -48.75 -42.01
CA ARG A 748 -13.40 -47.79 -43.01
C ARG A 748 -12.70 -46.41 -42.97
N LEU A 749 -11.96 -46.08 -41.91
CA LEU A 749 -11.31 -44.76 -41.76
C LEU A 749 -10.21 -44.49 -42.79
N ARG A 750 -9.45 -45.51 -43.19
CA ARG A 750 -8.07 -45.35 -43.71
C ARG A 750 -7.93 -44.51 -44.99
N ASN A 751 -8.88 -44.60 -45.93
CA ASN A 751 -8.76 -43.91 -47.23
C ASN A 751 -9.00 -42.39 -47.18
N LEU A 752 -9.70 -41.87 -46.17
CA LEU A 752 -9.99 -40.42 -46.07
C LEU A 752 -8.78 -39.60 -45.60
N VAL A 753 -7.77 -40.26 -45.01
CA VAL A 753 -6.59 -39.63 -44.39
C VAL A 753 -5.54 -39.21 -45.43
N GLN A 754 -5.46 -39.90 -46.57
CA GLN A 754 -4.32 -39.80 -47.50
C GLN A 754 -4.27 -38.50 -48.31
N HIS A 755 -5.43 -37.88 -48.61
CA HIS A 755 -5.54 -36.63 -49.37
C HIS A 755 -6.07 -35.47 -48.50
N ALA A 756 -5.90 -35.55 -47.17
CA ALA A 756 -6.27 -34.45 -46.28
C ALA A 756 -5.29 -33.27 -46.44
N PRO A 757 -5.78 -32.00 -46.44
CA PRO A 757 -4.93 -30.82 -46.62
C PRO A 757 -4.10 -30.45 -45.38
N VAL A 758 -4.26 -31.18 -44.27
CA VAL A 758 -3.48 -31.05 -43.04
C VAL A 758 -2.48 -32.20 -42.98
N ALA A 759 -1.25 -31.97 -42.50
CA ALA A 759 -0.22 -33.00 -42.41
C ALA A 759 -0.62 -34.12 -41.46
N MET A 760 -0.49 -35.39 -41.88
CA MET A 760 -0.80 -36.58 -41.08
C MET A 760 0.17 -37.74 -41.32
N LEU A 761 0.51 -38.48 -40.25
CA LEU A 761 1.51 -39.55 -40.23
C LEU A 761 1.14 -40.64 -39.21
N LEU A 762 0.96 -41.89 -39.64
CA LEU A 762 0.78 -43.07 -38.77
C LEU A 762 2.07 -43.87 -38.68
N VAL A 763 2.55 -44.12 -37.46
CA VAL A 763 3.61 -45.10 -37.15
C VAL A 763 3.06 -46.27 -36.33
N LYS A 764 3.72 -47.45 -36.36
CA LYS A 764 3.37 -48.66 -35.60
C LYS A 764 4.61 -49.40 -35.08
N GLY A 765 4.49 -50.10 -33.95
CA GLY A 765 5.58 -50.87 -33.35
C GLY A 765 6.58 -50.02 -32.54
N ASP A 766 7.36 -50.64 -31.65
CA ASP A 766 8.37 -49.96 -30.82
C ASP A 766 9.49 -49.31 -31.65
N ASP A 767 9.78 -49.90 -32.82
CA ASP A 767 10.67 -49.36 -33.85
C ASP A 767 10.08 -48.14 -34.61
N LEU A 768 8.83 -47.74 -34.29
CA LEU A 768 8.08 -46.65 -34.92
C LEU A 768 8.02 -46.73 -36.46
N ILE A 769 7.61 -47.87 -37.00
CA ILE A 769 7.52 -48.12 -38.45
C ILE A 769 6.40 -47.29 -39.07
N ILE A 770 6.71 -46.44 -40.05
CA ILE A 770 5.73 -45.60 -40.75
C ILE A 770 4.79 -46.46 -41.60
N GLU A 771 3.49 -46.38 -41.32
CA GLU A 771 2.40 -47.17 -41.92
C GLU A 771 1.46 -46.32 -42.80
N LEU A 772 1.40 -45.01 -42.59
CA LEU A 772 0.75 -44.04 -43.47
C LEU A 772 1.47 -42.70 -43.36
N MET A 773 1.65 -41.98 -44.47
CA MET A 773 2.10 -40.59 -44.47
C MET A 773 1.40 -39.86 -45.63
N ASN A 774 0.71 -38.76 -45.34
CA ASN A 774 -0.08 -38.05 -46.35
C ASN A 774 0.74 -37.00 -47.12
N GLU A 775 0.14 -36.40 -48.15
CA GLU A 775 0.80 -35.47 -49.08
C GLU A 775 1.18 -34.13 -48.40
N ALA A 776 0.35 -33.66 -47.48
CA ALA A 776 0.62 -32.44 -46.69
C ALA A 776 1.82 -32.62 -45.74
N MET A 777 1.99 -33.80 -45.11
CA MET A 777 3.13 -34.10 -44.25
C MET A 777 4.45 -34.06 -45.04
N GLN A 778 4.50 -34.71 -46.21
CA GLN A 778 5.68 -34.72 -47.09
C GLN A 778 6.15 -33.30 -47.46
N THR A 779 5.20 -32.40 -47.67
CA THR A 779 5.45 -30.99 -47.97
C THR A 779 6.00 -30.23 -46.76
N LEU A 780 5.43 -30.43 -45.56
CA LEU A 780 5.83 -29.75 -44.32
C LEU A 780 7.28 -30.06 -43.93
N VAL A 781 7.69 -31.32 -44.06
CA VAL A 781 9.05 -31.80 -43.70
C VAL A 781 10.03 -31.78 -44.87
N GLN A 782 9.59 -31.42 -46.07
CA GLN A 782 10.38 -31.40 -47.31
C GLN A 782 11.10 -32.73 -47.61
N ARG A 783 10.43 -33.88 -47.43
CA ARG A 783 10.97 -35.23 -47.71
C ARG A 783 9.99 -36.10 -48.49
N ASP A 784 10.55 -36.91 -49.38
CA ASP A 784 9.83 -37.69 -50.40
C ASP A 784 9.26 -39.02 -49.86
N SER A 785 8.23 -39.50 -50.54
CA SER A 785 7.38 -40.69 -50.35
C SER A 785 8.04 -42.02 -49.97
N ASN A 786 9.37 -42.17 -50.09
CA ASN A 786 10.12 -43.40 -49.82
C ASN A 786 10.36 -43.64 -48.32
N ALA A 787 9.33 -43.41 -47.48
CA ALA A 787 9.39 -43.50 -46.02
C ALA A 787 8.53 -44.64 -45.43
N LEU A 788 7.50 -45.09 -46.15
CA LEU A 788 6.62 -46.18 -45.68
C LEU A 788 7.41 -47.48 -45.42
N GLY A 789 7.04 -48.20 -44.38
CA GLY A 789 7.70 -49.45 -43.95
C GLY A 789 9.06 -49.26 -43.28
N LYS A 790 9.45 -48.04 -42.91
CA LYS A 790 10.73 -47.72 -42.25
C LYS A 790 10.50 -47.05 -40.89
N SER A 791 11.48 -47.19 -39.99
CA SER A 791 11.45 -46.53 -38.68
C SER A 791 11.45 -45.01 -38.80
N LEU A 792 10.62 -44.32 -38.01
CA LEU A 792 10.55 -42.87 -37.90
C LEU A 792 11.93 -42.23 -37.73
N LEU A 793 12.79 -42.83 -36.90
CA LEU A 793 14.16 -42.34 -36.64
C LEU A 793 15.10 -42.48 -37.85
N SER A 794 14.83 -43.44 -38.75
CA SER A 794 15.60 -43.58 -40.00
C SER A 794 15.21 -42.55 -41.06
N VAL A 795 14.03 -41.93 -40.91
CA VAL A 795 13.50 -40.89 -41.82
C VAL A 795 13.69 -39.48 -41.26
N PHE A 796 13.69 -39.34 -39.92
CA PHE A 796 13.84 -38.07 -39.20
C PHE A 796 14.96 -38.13 -38.13
N PRO A 797 16.22 -38.32 -38.52
CA PRO A 797 17.35 -38.45 -37.58
C PRO A 797 17.59 -37.20 -36.71
N GLU A 798 17.13 -36.02 -37.11
CA GLU A 798 17.14 -34.81 -36.26
C GLU A 798 16.35 -34.98 -34.95
N LEU A 799 15.33 -35.83 -34.96
CA LEU A 799 14.47 -36.07 -33.80
C LEU A 799 15.04 -37.13 -32.84
N THR A 800 16.16 -37.80 -33.17
CA THR A 800 16.80 -38.86 -32.36
C THR A 800 17.24 -38.40 -30.97
N LYS A 801 17.36 -37.09 -30.74
CA LYS A 801 17.68 -36.49 -29.44
C LYS A 801 16.58 -35.57 -28.90
N GLN A 802 15.42 -35.58 -29.53
CA GLN A 802 14.28 -34.76 -29.15
C GLN A 802 13.31 -35.56 -28.31
N THR A 803 12.71 -34.89 -27.32
CA THR A 803 11.59 -35.45 -26.55
C THR A 803 10.36 -35.73 -27.41
N PHE A 804 10.36 -35.29 -28.68
CA PHE A 804 9.28 -35.55 -29.62
C PHE A 804 9.24 -36.98 -30.18
N VAL A 805 10.39 -37.62 -30.45
CA VAL A 805 10.36 -39.06 -30.76
C VAL A 805 10.04 -39.87 -29.51
N SER A 806 10.54 -39.46 -28.34
CA SER A 806 10.06 -40.10 -27.11
C SER A 806 8.58 -39.81 -26.87
N ARG A 807 7.98 -38.70 -27.34
CA ARG A 807 6.53 -38.50 -27.34
C ARG A 807 5.82 -39.46 -28.30
N PHE A 808 6.34 -39.71 -29.51
CA PHE A 808 5.84 -40.82 -30.33
C PHE A 808 5.95 -42.19 -29.63
N GLN A 809 7.11 -42.54 -29.06
CA GLN A 809 7.28 -43.79 -28.32
C GLN A 809 6.40 -43.86 -27.07
N GLN A 810 6.21 -42.74 -26.37
CA GLN A 810 5.38 -42.63 -25.18
C GLN A 810 3.90 -42.70 -25.53
N VAL A 811 3.43 -42.07 -26.60
CA VAL A 811 2.08 -42.25 -27.13
C VAL A 811 1.87 -43.70 -27.57
N TYR A 812 2.91 -44.36 -28.10
CA TYR A 812 2.91 -45.79 -28.46
C TYR A 812 3.09 -46.78 -27.27
N GLN A 813 3.62 -46.33 -26.13
CA GLN A 813 3.83 -47.14 -24.91
C GLN A 813 2.76 -46.91 -23.84
N THR A 814 2.12 -45.73 -23.83
CA THR A 814 1.11 -45.31 -22.84
C THR A 814 -0.31 -45.22 -23.42
N GLY A 815 -0.45 -44.83 -24.69
CA GLY A 815 -1.75 -44.66 -25.33
C GLY A 815 -2.49 -43.38 -24.93
N VAL A 816 -1.80 -42.40 -24.35
CA VAL A 816 -2.38 -41.08 -24.09
C VAL A 816 -2.30 -40.23 -25.37
N SER A 817 -3.39 -39.54 -25.74
CA SER A 817 -3.38 -38.53 -26.80
C SER A 817 -2.52 -37.35 -26.41
N ASP A 818 -1.33 -37.26 -27.00
CA ASP A 818 -0.41 -36.15 -26.81
C ASP A 818 -0.74 -35.06 -27.83
N GLN A 819 -1.72 -34.22 -27.48
CA GLN A 819 -1.87 -32.93 -28.15
C GLN A 819 -0.85 -31.96 -27.58
N GLY A 820 0.20 -31.72 -28.34
CA GLY A 820 1.06 -30.56 -28.16
C GLY A 820 0.52 -29.37 -28.93
N VAL A 821 -0.18 -28.47 -28.26
CA VAL A 821 -0.26 -27.09 -28.74
C VAL A 821 1.14 -26.49 -28.62
N ALA A 822 1.60 -25.75 -29.64
CA ALA A 822 2.85 -24.99 -29.59
C ALA A 822 4.14 -25.79 -29.28
N VAL A 823 4.29 -27.01 -29.82
CA VAL A 823 5.49 -27.85 -29.58
C VAL A 823 6.73 -27.27 -30.22
N GLU A 824 7.75 -27.01 -29.40
CA GLU A 824 9.09 -26.60 -29.86
C GLU A 824 9.83 -27.79 -30.49
N LEU A 825 10.03 -27.76 -31.82
CA LEU A 825 10.69 -28.84 -32.58
C LEU A 825 11.81 -28.30 -33.48
N PRO A 826 12.96 -29.00 -33.58
CA PRO A 826 13.93 -28.72 -34.63
C PRO A 826 13.48 -29.35 -35.95
N VAL A 827 13.52 -28.58 -37.03
CA VAL A 827 13.22 -29.03 -38.39
C VAL A 827 14.35 -28.60 -39.31
N TYR A 828 14.81 -29.51 -40.18
CA TYR A 828 15.78 -29.15 -41.21
C TYR A 828 15.10 -28.35 -42.34
N ARG A 829 15.61 -27.16 -42.62
CA ARG A 829 15.18 -26.26 -43.70
C ARG A 829 16.42 -25.83 -44.49
N ASN A 830 16.43 -26.04 -45.81
CA ASN A 830 17.60 -25.76 -46.67
C ASN A 830 18.93 -26.40 -46.21
N SER A 831 18.87 -27.53 -45.50
CA SER A 831 20.01 -28.21 -44.81
C SER A 831 20.50 -27.56 -43.50
N GLU A 832 19.87 -26.48 -43.03
CA GLU A 832 20.11 -25.89 -41.71
C GLU A 832 19.06 -26.34 -40.70
N LEU A 833 19.43 -26.46 -39.42
CA LEU A 833 18.52 -26.91 -38.35
C LEU A 833 17.90 -25.70 -37.65
N GLN A 834 16.58 -25.57 -37.68
CA GLN A 834 15.84 -24.42 -37.15
C GLN A 834 14.75 -24.86 -36.17
N THR A 835 14.47 -24.06 -35.15
CA THR A 835 13.38 -24.31 -34.18
C THR A 835 12.07 -23.70 -34.68
N GLY A 836 11.04 -24.54 -34.87
CA GLY A 836 9.67 -24.12 -35.11
C GLY A 836 8.74 -24.46 -33.92
N TYR A 837 7.55 -23.87 -33.89
CA TYR A 837 6.46 -24.30 -33.01
C TYR A 837 5.34 -24.93 -33.82
N PHE A 838 4.88 -26.11 -33.41
CA PHE A 838 3.87 -26.88 -34.13
C PHE A 838 2.71 -27.25 -33.21
N ASP A 839 1.48 -27.01 -33.69
CA ASP A 839 0.30 -27.64 -33.12
C ASP A 839 0.27 -29.07 -33.66
N VAL A 840 0.70 -29.99 -32.80
CA VAL A 840 0.76 -31.43 -33.06
C VAL A 840 -0.32 -32.12 -32.24
N LEU A 841 -1.05 -33.02 -32.88
CA LEU A 841 -1.98 -33.94 -32.26
C LEU A 841 -1.48 -35.37 -32.53
N LEU A 842 -0.66 -35.91 -31.62
CA LEU A 842 -0.27 -37.31 -31.63
C LEU A 842 -1.40 -38.14 -31.01
N THR A 843 -2.40 -38.48 -31.83
CA THR A 843 -3.45 -39.42 -31.45
C THR A 843 -2.93 -40.87 -31.49
N PRO A 844 -2.86 -41.60 -30.36
CA PRO A 844 -2.52 -43.02 -30.35
C PRO A 844 -3.51 -43.79 -31.21
N TYR A 845 -2.96 -44.55 -32.15
CA TYR A 845 -3.74 -45.38 -33.06
C TYR A 845 -3.95 -46.75 -32.41
N TYR A 846 -5.21 -47.07 -32.16
CA TYR A 846 -5.63 -48.29 -31.48
C TYR A 846 -6.28 -49.27 -32.46
N GLU A 847 -5.76 -50.49 -32.53
CA GLU A 847 -6.50 -51.62 -33.10
C GLU A 847 -7.40 -52.24 -32.02
N GLY A 848 -8.61 -51.67 -31.91
CA GLY A 848 -9.57 -51.90 -30.83
C GLY A 848 -9.09 -51.35 -29.48
N ASP A 849 -8.68 -52.25 -28.58
CA ASP A 849 -8.12 -51.89 -27.27
C ASP A 849 -6.60 -51.81 -27.26
N LYS A 850 -5.94 -52.51 -28.19
CA LYS A 850 -4.48 -52.55 -28.21
C LYS A 850 -3.96 -51.34 -28.95
N LEU A 851 -3.09 -50.62 -28.26
CA LEU A 851 -2.24 -49.60 -28.84
C LEU A 851 -1.32 -50.25 -29.86
N THR A 852 -1.51 -49.95 -31.15
CA THR A 852 -0.72 -50.51 -32.23
C THR A 852 0.00 -49.46 -33.06
N GLY A 853 -0.28 -48.18 -32.85
CA GLY A 853 0.45 -47.09 -33.48
C GLY A 853 0.22 -45.71 -32.88
N VAL A 854 0.65 -44.69 -33.61
CA VAL A 854 0.42 -43.27 -33.33
C VAL A 854 0.12 -42.57 -34.65
N LEU A 855 -1.07 -41.98 -34.75
CA LEU A 855 -1.46 -41.05 -35.82
C LEU A 855 -1.17 -39.62 -35.35
N GLU A 856 -0.11 -39.03 -35.88
CA GLU A 856 0.11 -37.60 -35.88
C GLU A 856 -0.84 -36.89 -36.84
N ILE A 857 -1.32 -35.73 -36.42
CA ILE A 857 -1.79 -34.63 -37.27
C ILE A 857 -1.01 -33.39 -36.84
N CYS A 858 -0.46 -32.58 -37.76
CA CYS A 858 0.31 -31.39 -37.36
C CYS A 858 0.13 -30.15 -38.25
N THR A 859 0.43 -28.98 -37.69
CA THR A 859 0.35 -27.65 -38.33
C THR A 859 1.37 -26.71 -37.68
N GLU A 860 2.02 -25.83 -38.44
CA GLU A 860 2.99 -24.87 -37.88
C GLU A 860 2.32 -23.60 -37.34
N VAL A 861 2.70 -23.18 -36.13
CA VAL A 861 2.18 -22.02 -35.39
C VAL A 861 3.29 -21.09 -34.88
N THR A 862 4.51 -21.23 -35.42
CA THR A 862 5.76 -20.56 -34.96
C THR A 862 5.60 -19.08 -34.58
N GLU A 863 4.95 -18.28 -35.42
CA GLU A 863 4.77 -16.83 -35.18
C GLU A 863 3.73 -16.50 -34.09
N GLN A 864 2.63 -17.27 -34.03
CA GLN A 864 1.56 -17.08 -33.05
C GLN A 864 2.07 -17.36 -31.63
N VAL A 865 2.88 -18.41 -31.46
CA VAL A 865 3.43 -18.83 -30.16
C VAL A 865 4.45 -17.82 -29.62
N GLN A 866 5.33 -17.29 -30.47
CA GLN A 866 6.30 -16.27 -30.07
C GLN A 866 5.59 -14.98 -29.60
N SER A 867 4.51 -14.60 -30.30
CA SER A 867 3.66 -13.46 -29.95
C SER A 867 2.94 -13.68 -28.60
N GLY A 868 2.31 -14.84 -28.41
CA GLY A 868 1.62 -15.18 -27.16
C GLY A 868 2.55 -15.27 -25.94
N LYS A 869 3.74 -15.85 -26.09
CA LYS A 869 4.76 -15.91 -25.03
C LYS A 869 5.23 -14.51 -24.60
N ALA A 870 5.33 -13.56 -25.53
CA ALA A 870 5.69 -12.18 -25.23
C ALA A 870 4.58 -11.45 -24.45
N LEU A 871 3.31 -11.61 -24.87
CA LEU A 871 2.15 -11.03 -24.20
C LEU A 871 1.99 -11.56 -22.77
N ALA A 872 1.95 -12.90 -22.58
CA ALA A 872 1.77 -13.52 -21.27
C ALA A 872 2.91 -13.19 -20.28
N LYS A 873 4.14 -13.01 -20.77
CA LYS A 873 5.27 -12.53 -19.95
C LYS A 873 5.08 -11.07 -19.50
N SER A 874 4.44 -10.25 -20.32
CA SER A 874 4.07 -8.87 -19.97
C SER A 874 2.92 -8.87 -18.94
N GLU A 875 1.83 -9.58 -19.22
CA GLU A 875 0.66 -9.70 -18.34
C GLU A 875 1.01 -10.21 -16.95
N ASN A 876 1.81 -11.28 -16.85
CA ASN A 876 2.18 -11.85 -15.55
C ASN A 876 3.15 -10.93 -14.79
N ARG A 877 3.98 -10.13 -15.49
CA ARG A 877 4.78 -9.07 -14.87
C ARG A 877 3.89 -7.94 -14.34
N TYR A 878 2.87 -7.52 -15.08
CA TYR A 878 1.88 -6.54 -14.60
C TYR A 878 1.08 -7.07 -13.41
N ARG A 879 0.67 -8.34 -13.42
CA ARG A 879 -0.06 -8.96 -12.30
C ARG A 879 0.80 -9.05 -11.02
N LEU A 880 2.06 -9.46 -11.15
CA LEU A 880 2.99 -9.48 -10.02
C LEU A 880 3.25 -8.06 -9.49
N LEU A 881 3.49 -7.09 -10.37
CA LEU A 881 3.70 -5.69 -9.98
C LEU A 881 2.45 -5.06 -9.35
N SER A 882 1.25 -5.42 -9.80
CA SER A 882 -0.01 -5.00 -9.18
C SER A 882 -0.15 -5.60 -7.79
N ALA A 883 0.07 -6.91 -7.63
CA ALA A 883 -0.02 -7.57 -6.32
C ALA A 883 1.03 -7.03 -5.32
N GLU A 884 2.25 -6.76 -5.78
CA GLU A 884 3.31 -6.13 -4.98
C GLU A 884 2.96 -4.68 -4.61
N LEU A 885 2.32 -3.92 -5.51
CA LEU A 885 1.85 -2.56 -5.23
C LEU A 885 0.64 -2.56 -4.28
N ASP A 886 -0.31 -3.47 -4.46
CA ASP A 886 -1.47 -3.66 -3.59
C ASP A 886 -1.01 -4.07 -2.19
N GLU A 887 -0.01 -4.96 -2.07
CA GLU A 887 0.62 -5.33 -0.79
C GLU A 887 1.34 -4.14 -0.15
N GLN A 888 2.11 -3.34 -0.90
CA GLN A 888 2.74 -2.12 -0.39
C GLN A 888 1.72 -1.05 0.04
N VAL A 889 0.61 -0.89 -0.68
CA VAL A 889 -0.48 0.04 -0.33
C VAL A 889 -1.22 -0.46 0.91
N GLN A 890 -1.50 -1.76 1.02
CA GLN A 890 -2.11 -2.38 2.19
C GLN A 890 -1.19 -2.27 3.42
N GLN A 891 0.11 -2.50 3.26
CA GLN A 891 1.12 -2.33 4.32
C GLN A 891 1.20 -0.88 4.76
N ARG A 892 1.42 0.09 3.85
CA ARG A 892 1.43 1.52 4.20
C ARG A 892 0.13 1.96 4.86
N THR A 893 -1.02 1.50 4.39
CA THR A 893 -2.32 1.83 5.00
C THR A 893 -2.40 1.30 6.43
N THR A 894 -1.90 0.09 6.69
CA THR A 894 -1.84 -0.51 8.03
C THR A 894 -0.87 0.23 8.95
N GLU A 895 0.32 0.58 8.45
CA GLU A 895 1.33 1.37 9.18
C GLU A 895 0.81 2.79 9.51
N LEU A 896 0.09 3.42 8.58
CA LEU A 896 -0.48 4.75 8.76
C LEU A 896 -1.68 4.71 9.72
N GLN A 897 -2.51 3.66 9.69
CA GLN A 897 -3.57 3.42 10.68
C GLN A 897 -2.99 3.19 12.08
N ALA A 898 -1.93 2.38 12.22
CA ALA A 898 -1.23 2.18 13.48
C ALA A 898 -0.65 3.50 14.01
N THR A 899 0.00 4.28 13.14
CA THR A 899 0.57 5.60 13.49
C THR A 899 -0.51 6.59 13.95
N VAL A 900 -1.65 6.64 13.26
CA VAL A 900 -2.80 7.49 13.65
C VAL A 900 -3.39 7.04 14.99
N TYR A 901 -3.51 5.73 15.22
CA TYR A 901 -4.00 5.17 16.49
C TYR A 901 -3.06 5.48 17.66
N ASP A 902 -1.74 5.33 17.49
CA ASP A 902 -0.76 5.68 18.52
C ASP A 902 -0.70 7.19 18.79
N LEU A 903 -0.91 8.03 17.77
CA LEU A 903 -1.07 9.49 17.92
C LEU A 903 -2.33 9.86 18.71
N GLN A 904 -3.48 9.24 18.40
CA GLN A 904 -4.72 9.41 19.15
C GLN A 904 -4.54 8.98 20.61
N ARG A 905 -3.98 7.79 20.84
CA ARG A 905 -3.65 7.26 22.18
C ARG A 905 -2.68 8.17 22.93
N SER A 906 -1.67 8.74 22.28
CA SER A 906 -0.75 9.71 22.90
C SER A 906 -1.45 11.01 23.29
N ASN A 907 -2.37 11.50 22.46
CA ASN A 907 -3.14 12.71 22.74
C ASN A 907 -4.14 12.49 23.89
N ASP A 908 -4.81 11.35 23.94
CA ASP A 908 -5.77 11.03 25.00
C ASP A 908 -5.08 10.77 26.34
N ASN A 909 -3.92 10.09 26.33
CA ASN A 909 -3.02 10.01 27.48
C ASN A 909 -2.63 11.40 28.01
N LEU A 910 -2.33 12.36 27.11
CA LEU A 910 -1.96 13.73 27.47
C LEU A 910 -3.14 14.51 28.07
N GLN A 911 -4.38 14.26 27.63
CA GLN A 911 -5.59 14.84 28.21
C GLN A 911 -5.88 14.28 29.61
N GLN A 912 -5.80 12.95 29.79
CA GLN A 912 -5.94 12.30 31.10
C GLN A 912 -4.86 12.80 32.07
N PHE A 913 -3.60 12.88 31.61
CA PHE A 913 -2.49 13.48 32.33
C PHE A 913 -2.78 14.91 32.79
N ALA A 914 -3.21 15.79 31.87
CA ALA A 914 -3.54 17.18 32.19
C ALA A 914 -4.68 17.29 33.21
N TYR A 915 -5.65 16.38 33.19
CA TYR A 915 -6.74 16.30 34.16
C TYR A 915 -6.26 15.82 35.54
N VAL A 916 -5.64 14.63 35.60
CA VAL A 916 -5.20 13.97 36.85
C VAL A 916 -4.12 14.80 37.55
N ALA A 917 -3.09 15.24 36.84
CA ALA A 917 -2.04 16.06 37.42
C ALA A 917 -2.57 17.38 37.97
N SER A 918 -3.54 18.01 37.31
CA SER A 918 -4.12 19.27 37.80
C SER A 918 -4.96 19.08 39.05
N HIS A 919 -5.67 17.96 39.17
CA HIS A 919 -6.36 17.58 40.41
C HIS A 919 -5.36 17.36 41.56
N ASP A 920 -4.36 16.52 41.33
CA ASP A 920 -3.37 16.12 42.34
C ASP A 920 -2.44 17.28 42.76
N LEU A 921 -2.29 18.31 41.92
CA LEU A 921 -1.60 19.56 42.27
C LEU A 921 -2.51 20.57 42.99
N GLN A 922 -3.81 20.61 42.70
CA GLN A 922 -4.77 21.49 43.40
C GLN A 922 -5.02 21.07 44.85
N GLU A 923 -5.01 19.77 45.14
CA GLU A 923 -5.32 19.19 46.44
C GLU A 923 -4.34 19.64 47.57
N PRO A 924 -3.00 19.51 47.44
CA PRO A 924 -2.04 20.08 48.38
C PRO A 924 -2.01 21.61 48.35
N LEU A 925 -2.28 22.24 47.20
CA LEU A 925 -2.30 23.70 47.08
C LEU A 925 -3.44 24.33 47.88
N ARG A 926 -4.64 23.72 47.85
CA ARG A 926 -5.78 24.13 48.68
C ARG A 926 -5.46 24.00 50.17
N LYS A 927 -4.69 22.99 50.58
CA LYS A 927 -4.20 22.83 51.95
C LYS A 927 -3.22 23.97 52.32
N ILE A 928 -2.25 24.29 51.46
CA ILE A 928 -1.31 25.42 51.65
C ILE A 928 -2.06 26.75 51.84
N GLN A 929 -3.04 27.04 50.96
CA GLN A 929 -3.86 28.26 51.07
C GLN A 929 -4.63 28.27 52.40
N SER A 930 -5.34 27.19 52.73
CA SER A 930 -6.15 27.10 53.96
C SER A 930 -5.34 27.29 55.25
N PHE A 931 -4.10 26.77 55.32
CA PHE A 931 -3.23 26.97 56.47
C PHE A 931 -2.60 28.38 56.50
N GLY A 932 -2.25 28.95 55.34
CA GLY A 932 -1.79 30.34 55.24
C GLY A 932 -2.85 31.34 55.67
N ASP A 933 -4.09 31.14 55.22
CA ASP A 933 -5.24 31.98 55.56
C ASP A 933 -5.56 31.93 57.07
N LEU A 934 -5.41 30.75 57.69
CA LEU A 934 -5.55 30.58 59.15
C LEU A 934 -4.43 31.29 59.91
N LEU A 935 -3.17 31.12 59.49
CA LEU A 935 -2.01 31.78 60.11
C LEU A 935 -2.12 33.31 60.06
N MET A 936 -2.49 33.87 58.90
CA MET A 936 -2.70 35.31 58.73
C MET A 936 -3.94 35.80 59.48
N GLY A 937 -5.07 35.11 59.37
CA GLY A 937 -6.34 35.54 59.95
C GLY A 937 -6.39 35.51 61.48
N GLN A 938 -5.62 34.65 62.13
CA GLN A 938 -5.62 34.52 63.59
C GLN A 938 -4.38 35.14 64.27
N TYR A 939 -3.22 35.22 63.59
CA TYR A 939 -1.94 35.48 64.27
C TYR A 939 -1.05 36.57 63.63
N ALA A 940 -1.52 37.28 62.58
CA ALA A 940 -0.71 38.29 61.87
C ALA A 940 -0.07 39.39 62.75
N ALA A 941 -0.68 39.73 63.89
CA ALA A 941 -0.16 40.73 64.82
C ALA A 941 1.06 40.24 65.63
N GLU A 942 1.21 38.93 65.82
CA GLU A 942 2.31 38.32 66.60
C GLU A 942 3.46 37.82 65.70
N LEU A 943 3.19 37.60 64.41
CA LEU A 943 4.15 37.05 63.45
C LEU A 943 5.27 38.03 63.05
N GLY A 944 5.11 39.34 63.27
CA GLY A 944 6.12 40.35 62.92
C GLY A 944 6.55 40.27 61.46
N ASN A 945 7.85 40.13 61.21
CA ASN A 945 8.41 39.93 59.85
C ASN A 945 7.88 38.65 59.16
N GLY A 946 7.42 37.66 59.94
CA GLY A 946 6.79 36.43 59.45
C GLY A 946 5.52 36.67 58.61
N ALA A 947 4.83 37.79 58.81
CA ALA A 947 3.64 38.13 58.03
C ALA A 947 3.95 38.43 56.56
N ASP A 948 5.11 39.04 56.24
CA ASP A 948 5.53 39.28 54.85
C ASP A 948 5.89 37.96 54.16
N TYR A 949 6.61 37.08 54.85
CA TYR A 949 6.91 35.72 54.37
C TYR A 949 5.64 34.92 54.02
N LEU A 950 4.63 34.93 54.89
CA LEU A 950 3.34 34.27 54.64
C LEU A 950 2.55 34.94 53.51
N THR A 951 2.56 36.27 53.44
CA THR A 951 1.89 37.03 52.35
C THR A 951 2.51 36.69 51.00
N ARG A 952 3.85 36.63 50.90
CA ARG A 952 4.57 36.19 49.69
C ARG A 952 4.23 34.75 49.31
N MET A 953 4.17 33.84 50.29
CA MET A 953 3.77 32.45 50.07
C MET A 953 2.32 32.35 49.55
N GLN A 954 1.35 33.06 50.15
CA GLN A 954 -0.04 33.08 49.69
C GLN A 954 -0.16 33.63 48.26
N MET A 955 0.56 34.71 47.91
CA MET A 955 0.58 35.24 46.55
C MET A 955 1.13 34.23 45.53
N ALA A 956 2.20 33.51 45.88
CA ALA A 956 2.76 32.45 45.05
C ALA A 956 1.81 31.24 44.91
N ALA A 957 1.13 30.83 46.00
CA ALA A 957 0.14 29.77 45.99
C ALA A 957 -1.08 30.11 45.13
N ASN A 958 -1.64 31.32 45.29
CA ASN A 958 -2.78 31.78 44.51
C ASN A 958 -2.43 31.88 43.01
N ARG A 959 -1.24 32.42 42.67
CA ARG A 959 -0.71 32.41 41.29
C ARG A 959 -0.66 31.00 40.71
N MET A 960 -0.23 30.00 41.48
CA MET A 960 -0.18 28.61 41.04
C MET A 960 -1.58 28.01 40.83
N SER A 961 -2.56 28.38 41.67
CA SER A 961 -3.96 27.96 41.56
C SER A 961 -4.61 28.46 40.27
N ILE A 962 -4.34 29.72 39.90
CA ILE A 962 -4.79 30.31 38.64
C ILE A 962 -4.09 29.64 37.45
N LEU A 963 -2.76 29.42 37.50
CA LEU A 963 -2.02 28.72 36.43
C LEU A 963 -2.58 27.31 36.13
N ILE A 964 -2.89 26.51 37.15
CA ILE A 964 -3.46 25.17 36.97
C ILE A 964 -4.89 25.25 36.41
N ARG A 965 -5.68 26.24 36.83
CA ARG A 965 -7.06 26.45 36.35
C ARG A 965 -7.11 26.86 34.88
N ASP A 966 -6.25 27.80 34.46
CA ASP A 966 -6.13 28.24 33.07
C ASP A 966 -5.67 27.08 32.16
N LEU A 967 -4.71 26.27 32.63
CA LEU A 967 -4.20 25.09 31.93
C LEU A 967 -5.29 24.02 31.73
N LEU A 968 -6.09 23.75 32.77
CA LEU A 968 -7.29 22.89 32.67
C LEU A 968 -8.31 23.44 31.68
N GLY A 969 -8.54 24.75 31.65
CA GLY A 969 -9.42 25.40 30.69
C GLY A 969 -8.97 25.14 29.25
N PHE A 970 -7.70 25.46 28.94
CA PHE A 970 -7.11 25.25 27.62
C PHE A 970 -7.18 23.78 27.15
N SER A 971 -6.95 22.83 28.07
CA SER A 971 -7.08 21.39 27.78
C SER A 971 -8.52 20.99 27.46
N ARG A 972 -9.51 21.40 28.27
CA ARG A 972 -10.93 21.04 28.07
C ARG A 972 -11.56 21.64 26.82
N ILE A 973 -11.15 22.84 26.44
CA ILE A 973 -11.58 23.49 25.19
C ILE A 973 -11.10 22.70 23.96
N SER A 974 -10.05 21.88 24.08
CA SER A 974 -9.57 21.03 22.98
C SER A 974 -10.30 19.69 22.85
N THR A 975 -11.22 19.35 23.77
CA THR A 975 -11.82 18.00 23.84
C THR A 975 -13.34 17.97 23.86
N ARG A 976 -14.02 19.08 24.25
CA ARG A 976 -15.49 19.15 24.24
C ARG A 976 -16.05 19.84 23.00
N GLN A 977 -16.56 19.03 22.08
CA GLN A 977 -17.64 19.44 21.17
C GLN A 977 -18.98 19.37 21.92
N GLU A 978 -19.25 20.33 22.81
CA GLU A 978 -20.62 20.54 23.30
C GLU A 978 -21.51 21.13 22.19
N THR A 979 -22.81 20.84 22.25
CA THR A 979 -23.75 21.14 21.15
C THR A 979 -23.86 22.64 20.90
N ALA A 980 -23.48 23.07 19.69
CA ALA A 980 -23.59 24.47 19.27
C ALA A 980 -25.03 24.97 19.35
N ALA A 981 -25.27 25.98 20.18
CA ALA A 981 -26.56 26.61 20.40
C ALA A 981 -26.58 28.03 19.83
N SER A 982 -27.76 28.64 19.72
CA SER A 982 -27.90 30.04 19.32
C SER A 982 -27.59 30.96 20.51
N VAL A 983 -26.45 31.65 20.46
CA VAL A 983 -25.91 32.48 21.55
C VAL A 983 -25.98 33.96 21.18
N ALA A 984 -26.88 34.69 21.84
CA ALA A 984 -27.01 36.14 21.68
C ALA A 984 -25.88 36.87 22.42
N LEU A 985 -24.86 37.34 21.69
CA LEU A 985 -23.63 37.88 22.28
C LEU A 985 -23.87 39.09 23.17
N GLY A 986 -24.86 39.94 22.86
CA GLY A 986 -25.23 41.09 23.70
C GLY A 986 -25.60 40.70 25.14
N LYS A 987 -26.36 39.61 25.34
CA LYS A 987 -26.73 39.11 26.68
C LYS A 987 -25.54 38.47 27.40
N LEU A 988 -24.69 37.78 26.65
CA LEU A 988 -23.47 37.14 27.15
C LEU A 988 -22.47 38.19 27.65
N VAL A 989 -22.21 39.24 26.87
CA VAL A 989 -21.33 40.36 27.25
C VAL A 989 -21.90 41.14 28.43
N GLN A 990 -23.22 41.38 28.49
CA GLN A 990 -23.86 41.97 29.68
C GLN A 990 -23.65 41.12 30.95
N THR A 991 -23.69 39.80 30.83
CA THR A 991 -23.38 38.88 31.96
C THR A 991 -21.92 39.05 32.41
N VAL A 992 -20.97 39.04 31.46
CA VAL A 992 -19.53 39.23 31.75
C VAL A 992 -19.24 40.59 32.38
N LEU A 993 -19.96 41.64 32.00
CA LEU A 993 -19.80 42.96 32.61
C LEU A 993 -20.36 43.02 34.04
N ALA A 994 -21.44 42.28 34.34
CA ALA A 994 -21.91 42.10 35.71
C ALA A 994 -20.92 41.27 36.56
N ASP A 995 -20.33 40.21 35.98
CA ASP A 995 -19.25 39.43 36.62
C ASP A 995 -18.01 40.29 36.97
N LEU A 996 -17.84 41.45 36.32
CA LEU A 996 -16.70 42.36 36.44
C LEU A 996 -17.05 43.73 37.07
N GLU A 997 -18.29 43.92 37.59
CA GLU A 997 -18.78 45.22 38.09
C GLU A 997 -17.84 45.87 39.11
N LEU A 998 -17.29 45.06 40.04
CA LEU A 998 -16.35 45.55 41.05
C LEU A 998 -15.07 46.13 40.43
N ALA A 999 -14.48 45.43 39.46
CA ALA A 999 -13.25 45.88 38.80
C ALA A 999 -13.49 47.12 37.92
N ILE A 1000 -14.64 47.20 37.24
CA ILE A 1000 -15.08 48.38 36.49
C ILE A 1000 -15.21 49.59 37.43
N LYS A 1001 -15.77 49.39 38.62
CA LYS A 1001 -15.96 50.43 39.64
C LYS A 1001 -14.65 50.85 40.32
N GLU A 1002 -13.74 49.92 40.61
CA GLU A 1002 -12.42 50.19 41.20
C GLU A 1002 -11.47 50.93 40.24
N THR A 1003 -11.65 50.75 38.93
CA THR A 1003 -10.85 51.42 37.89
C THR A 1003 -11.51 52.68 37.31
N GLU A 1004 -12.71 53.03 37.76
CA GLU A 1004 -13.57 54.09 37.19
C GLU A 1004 -13.80 53.95 35.67
N ALA A 1005 -13.87 52.70 35.18
CA ALA A 1005 -13.90 52.41 33.76
C ALA A 1005 -15.22 52.77 33.07
N ILE A 1006 -15.10 53.34 31.86
CA ILE A 1006 -16.21 53.65 30.97
C ILE A 1006 -16.29 52.53 29.93
N VAL A 1007 -17.41 51.79 29.91
CA VAL A 1007 -17.65 50.70 28.95
C VAL A 1007 -18.77 51.08 27.99
N HIS A 1008 -18.49 51.04 26.69
CA HIS A 1008 -19.45 51.20 25.61
C HIS A 1008 -19.60 49.86 24.87
N VAL A 1009 -20.85 49.44 24.64
CA VAL A 1009 -21.19 48.21 23.92
C VAL A 1009 -22.26 48.54 22.89
N ASP A 1010 -21.91 48.42 21.62
CA ASP A 1010 -22.85 48.59 20.50
C ASP A 1010 -23.72 47.31 20.33
N VAL A 1011 -24.59 47.27 19.32
CA VAL A 1011 -25.45 46.09 19.08
C VAL A 1011 -24.59 44.90 18.63
N LEU A 1012 -24.62 43.80 19.39
CA LEU A 1012 -23.86 42.58 19.09
C LEU A 1012 -24.75 41.48 18.50
N PRO A 1013 -24.24 40.68 17.54
CA PRO A 1013 -25.02 39.67 16.82
C PRO A 1013 -25.36 38.44 17.66
N THR A 1014 -26.13 37.53 17.07
CA THR A 1014 -26.37 36.18 17.58
C THR A 1014 -25.58 35.19 16.73
N VAL A 1015 -24.79 34.33 17.38
CA VAL A 1015 -23.89 33.38 16.71
C VAL A 1015 -24.23 31.94 17.13
N MET A 1016 -23.86 30.96 16.30
CA MET A 1016 -23.94 29.55 16.70
C MET A 1016 -22.67 29.15 17.45
N GLY A 1017 -22.81 28.58 18.66
CA GLY A 1017 -21.64 28.26 19.48
C GLY A 1017 -21.94 27.71 20.88
N ASP A 1018 -20.86 27.49 21.62
CA ASP A 1018 -20.84 27.13 23.04
C ASP A 1018 -20.85 28.40 23.89
N GLN A 1019 -21.93 28.60 24.67
CA GLN A 1019 -22.10 29.78 25.52
C GLN A 1019 -21.00 29.91 26.59
N SER A 1020 -20.45 28.81 27.08
CA SER A 1020 -19.40 28.81 28.11
C SER A 1020 -18.05 29.23 27.52
N GLN A 1021 -17.68 28.70 26.35
CA GLN A 1021 -16.47 29.06 25.63
C GLN A 1021 -16.53 30.53 25.20
N LEU A 1022 -17.64 30.97 24.61
CA LEU A 1022 -17.84 32.39 24.23
C LEU A 1022 -17.82 33.32 25.45
N ARG A 1023 -18.38 32.91 26.61
CA ARG A 1023 -18.29 33.70 27.85
C ARG A 1023 -16.83 33.84 28.30
N GLN A 1024 -16.04 32.78 28.22
CA GLN A 1024 -14.62 32.81 28.59
C GLN A 1024 -13.78 33.69 27.65
N LEU A 1025 -14.05 33.67 26.34
CA LEU A 1025 -13.46 34.57 25.34
C LEU A 1025 -13.66 36.05 25.72
N PHE A 1026 -14.92 36.47 25.88
CA PHE A 1026 -15.21 37.87 26.21
C PHE A 1026 -14.73 38.25 27.62
N GLN A 1027 -14.80 37.34 28.60
CA GLN A 1027 -14.25 37.58 29.94
C GLN A 1027 -12.74 37.82 29.92
N ASN A 1028 -11.98 37.07 29.13
CA ASN A 1028 -10.53 37.27 28.98
C ASN A 1028 -10.20 38.62 28.30
N LEU A 1029 -10.89 38.97 27.22
CA LEU A 1029 -10.64 40.24 26.50
C LEU A 1029 -11.00 41.46 27.35
N ILE A 1030 -12.18 41.47 27.97
CA ILE A 1030 -12.67 42.58 28.81
C ILE A 1030 -11.81 42.73 30.08
N SER A 1031 -11.46 41.62 30.74
CA SER A 1031 -10.59 41.65 31.92
C SER A 1031 -9.18 42.18 31.60
N ASN A 1032 -8.63 41.88 30.42
CA ASN A 1032 -7.37 42.45 29.97
C ASN A 1032 -7.48 43.97 29.73
N ALA A 1033 -8.53 44.44 29.03
CA ALA A 1033 -8.74 45.85 28.75
C ALA A 1033 -8.84 46.71 30.03
N LEU A 1034 -9.60 46.26 31.03
CA LEU A 1034 -9.71 46.94 32.34
C LEU A 1034 -8.37 46.99 33.09
N LYS A 1035 -7.53 45.97 32.92
CA LYS A 1035 -6.31 45.73 33.71
C LYS A 1035 -5.05 46.36 33.13
N PHE A 1036 -4.97 46.56 31.82
CA PHE A 1036 -3.81 47.14 31.14
C PHE A 1036 -3.97 48.65 30.86
N HIS A 1037 -4.67 49.37 31.74
CA HIS A 1037 -4.89 50.81 31.63
C HIS A 1037 -3.61 51.65 31.83
N ARG A 1038 -3.63 52.91 31.42
CA ARG A 1038 -2.48 53.83 31.54
C ARG A 1038 -2.39 54.46 32.92
N THR A 1039 -1.18 54.94 33.24
CA THR A 1039 -0.92 55.97 34.24
C THR A 1039 -0.41 57.24 33.55
N SER A 1040 -0.81 58.39 34.10
CA SER A 1040 -0.34 59.72 33.74
C SER A 1040 1.15 59.89 34.05
N PRO A 1041 1.88 60.80 33.37
CA PRO A 1041 3.22 61.24 33.79
C PRO A 1041 3.31 61.75 35.24
N SER A 1042 2.18 62.10 35.86
CA SER A 1042 2.06 62.46 37.29
C SER A 1042 1.87 61.26 38.24
N GLY A 1043 1.88 60.03 37.72
CA GLY A 1043 1.64 58.80 38.49
C GLY A 1043 0.17 58.46 38.76
N THR A 1044 -0.78 59.33 38.42
CA THR A 1044 -2.22 59.08 38.60
C THR A 1044 -2.76 58.11 37.53
N PRO A 1045 -3.63 57.13 37.87
CA PRO A 1045 -4.33 56.31 36.88
C PRO A 1045 -5.11 57.15 35.86
N VAL A 1046 -5.19 56.65 34.63
CA VAL A 1046 -6.14 57.10 33.60
C VAL A 1046 -7.26 56.07 33.52
N ALA A 1047 -8.51 56.53 33.64
CA ALA A 1047 -9.68 55.65 33.58
C ALA A 1047 -9.70 54.81 32.29
N PRO A 1048 -9.94 53.48 32.38
CA PRO A 1048 -10.11 52.65 31.19
C PRO A 1048 -11.33 53.09 30.39
N VAL A 1049 -11.18 53.21 29.08
CA VAL A 1049 -12.27 53.38 28.12
C VAL A 1049 -12.26 52.15 27.23
N LEU A 1050 -13.30 51.34 27.36
CA LEU A 1050 -13.51 50.09 26.63
C LEU A 1050 -14.67 50.27 25.66
N THR A 1051 -14.45 49.94 24.39
CA THR A 1051 -15.49 49.95 23.35
C THR A 1051 -15.61 48.57 22.73
N ILE A 1052 -16.82 48.00 22.70
CA ILE A 1052 -17.12 46.73 22.05
C ILE A 1052 -18.08 46.99 20.88
N ARG A 1053 -17.63 46.68 19.66
CA ARG A 1053 -18.37 46.91 18.41
C ARG A 1053 -18.57 45.63 17.62
N SER A 1054 -19.51 45.63 16.68
CA SER A 1054 -19.60 44.58 15.66
C SER A 1054 -20.06 45.11 14.31
N CYS A 1055 -19.58 44.48 13.24
CA CYS A 1055 -20.01 44.67 11.85
C CYS A 1055 -19.90 43.35 11.08
N GLU A 1056 -20.55 43.28 9.92
CA GLU A 1056 -20.38 42.19 8.95
C GLU A 1056 -19.26 42.54 7.95
N VAL A 1057 -18.46 41.55 7.57
CA VAL A 1057 -17.35 41.68 6.60
C VAL A 1057 -17.28 40.45 5.71
N ASN A 1058 -16.98 40.64 4.42
CA ASN A 1058 -16.84 39.53 3.48
C ASN A 1058 -15.50 38.82 3.68
N VAL A 1059 -15.42 37.56 3.23
CA VAL A 1059 -14.17 36.77 3.24
C VAL A 1059 -13.03 37.43 2.44
N SER A 1060 -13.35 38.23 1.41
CA SER A 1060 -12.40 39.04 0.65
C SER A 1060 -11.75 40.18 1.44
N ASP A 1061 -12.41 40.62 2.50
CA ASP A 1061 -12.09 41.84 3.23
C ASP A 1061 -11.33 41.53 4.55
N LEU A 1062 -11.12 40.24 4.84
CA LEU A 1062 -10.38 39.76 6.00
C LEU A 1062 -8.90 40.17 5.93
N PRO A 1063 -8.29 40.66 7.02
CA PRO A 1063 -6.85 40.92 7.08
C PRO A 1063 -6.06 39.64 6.84
N ALA A 1064 -4.97 39.69 6.06
CA ALA A 1064 -4.14 38.52 5.71
C ALA A 1064 -3.50 37.77 6.91
N ALA A 1065 -3.52 38.35 8.11
CA ALA A 1065 -3.13 37.70 9.36
C ALA A 1065 -4.22 36.80 9.96
N VAL A 1066 -5.49 36.96 9.55
CA VAL A 1066 -6.64 36.18 10.01
C VAL A 1066 -6.79 34.94 9.14
N ARG A 1067 -6.72 33.76 9.74
CA ARG A 1067 -6.97 32.48 9.07
C ARG A 1067 -8.18 31.80 9.73
N PRO A 1068 -9.40 32.02 9.21
CA PRO A 1068 -10.60 31.44 9.81
C PRO A 1068 -10.60 29.91 9.65
N THR A 1069 -11.03 29.19 10.67
CA THR A 1069 -11.02 27.71 10.68
C THR A 1069 -12.11 27.09 9.79
N ARG A 1070 -13.20 27.83 9.51
CA ARG A 1070 -14.24 27.48 8.54
C ARG A 1070 -14.41 28.64 7.56
N VAL A 1071 -14.16 28.38 6.28
CA VAL A 1071 -14.39 29.36 5.21
C VAL A 1071 -15.91 29.52 5.00
N VAL A 1072 -16.42 30.74 5.14
CA VAL A 1072 -17.80 31.14 4.82
C VAL A 1072 -17.78 32.49 4.08
N PRO A 1073 -18.84 32.89 3.35
CA PRO A 1073 -18.82 34.14 2.59
C PRO A 1073 -18.72 35.41 3.45
N VAL A 1074 -19.34 35.42 4.64
CA VAL A 1074 -19.45 36.58 5.53
C VAL A 1074 -19.15 36.20 6.98
N TYR A 1075 -18.45 37.06 7.69
CA TYR A 1075 -18.15 36.95 9.12
C TYR A 1075 -18.70 38.15 9.89
N TYR A 1076 -19.14 37.91 11.11
CA TYR A 1076 -19.24 38.96 12.12
C TYR A 1076 -17.84 39.27 12.64
N GLN A 1077 -17.34 40.47 12.39
CA GLN A 1077 -16.25 41.05 13.16
C GLN A 1077 -16.82 41.60 14.47
N ILE A 1078 -16.17 41.30 15.59
CA ILE A 1078 -16.43 41.87 16.91
C ILE A 1078 -15.11 42.45 17.41
N ASP A 1079 -15.05 43.78 17.53
CA ASP A 1079 -13.87 44.50 18.03
C ASP A 1079 -14.02 44.78 19.51
N VAL A 1080 -12.98 44.45 20.30
CA VAL A 1080 -12.83 44.83 21.70
C VAL A 1080 -11.63 45.78 21.81
N ALA A 1081 -11.91 47.08 21.92
CA ALA A 1081 -10.92 48.16 21.87
C ALA A 1081 -10.74 48.87 23.22
N ASP A 1082 -9.49 49.10 23.62
CA ASP A 1082 -9.12 49.77 24.87
C ASP A 1082 -8.26 51.03 24.66
N ASN A 1083 -8.30 51.94 25.65
CA ASN A 1083 -7.36 53.07 25.78
C ASN A 1083 -6.13 52.71 26.65
N GLY A 1084 -5.75 51.43 26.69
CA GLY A 1084 -4.70 50.91 27.56
C GLY A 1084 -3.29 51.28 27.13
N ILE A 1085 -2.30 50.66 27.77
CA ILE A 1085 -0.87 50.85 27.49
C ILE A 1085 -0.46 50.43 26.07
N GLY A 1086 -1.23 49.55 25.43
CA GLY A 1086 -0.89 48.97 24.13
C GLY A 1086 0.42 48.18 24.12
N PHE A 1087 0.75 47.63 22.96
CA PHE A 1087 1.96 46.88 22.68
C PHE A 1087 2.46 47.10 21.24
N ASP A 1088 3.69 46.66 20.98
CA ASP A 1088 4.37 46.76 19.69
C ASP A 1088 3.97 45.58 18.77
N GLU A 1089 3.46 45.89 17.57
CA GLU A 1089 2.85 44.91 16.66
C GLU A 1089 3.83 43.83 16.16
N LYS A 1090 5.15 44.01 16.29
CA LYS A 1090 6.14 42.94 16.02
C LYS A 1090 6.01 41.72 16.95
N TYR A 1091 5.13 41.78 17.95
CA TYR A 1091 4.80 40.69 18.84
C TYR A 1091 3.42 40.03 18.55
N LEU A 1092 2.72 40.44 17.49
CA LEU A 1092 1.38 39.92 17.13
C LEU A 1092 1.40 38.39 16.93
N ASP A 1093 2.40 37.86 16.21
CA ASP A 1093 2.61 36.41 16.01
C ASP A 1093 2.90 35.63 17.32
N ARG A 1094 3.06 36.35 18.44
CA ARG A 1094 3.46 35.80 19.74
C ARG A 1094 2.41 35.98 20.84
N ILE A 1095 1.54 36.99 20.81
CA ILE A 1095 0.59 37.25 21.91
C ILE A 1095 -0.40 36.12 22.17
N PHE A 1096 -0.72 35.32 21.16
CA PHE A 1096 -1.58 34.14 21.26
C PHE A 1096 -0.84 32.86 21.68
N GLN A 1097 0.51 32.88 21.75
CA GLN A 1097 1.30 31.71 22.17
C GLN A 1097 1.17 31.45 23.68
N VAL A 1098 0.97 30.19 24.07
CA VAL A 1098 0.79 29.79 25.47
C VAL A 1098 2.02 30.18 26.32
N PHE A 1099 1.76 30.83 27.46
CA PHE A 1099 2.72 31.43 28.41
C PHE A 1099 3.43 32.71 27.95
N GLN A 1100 3.20 33.22 26.73
CA GLN A 1100 3.79 34.49 26.29
C GLN A 1100 3.25 35.67 27.13
N ARG A 1101 4.12 36.64 27.41
CA ARG A 1101 3.80 37.92 28.06
C ARG A 1101 4.65 39.03 27.43
N LEU A 1102 4.12 40.24 27.37
CA LEU A 1102 4.84 41.41 26.83
C LEU A 1102 5.40 42.36 27.90
N HIS A 1103 4.93 42.23 29.15
CA HIS A 1103 5.34 43.07 30.27
C HIS A 1103 5.92 42.23 31.42
N GLY A 1104 6.86 42.81 32.17
CA GLY A 1104 7.59 42.09 33.23
C GLY A 1104 6.69 41.69 34.41
N LYS A 1105 7.07 40.60 35.10
CA LYS A 1105 6.31 39.98 36.22
C LYS A 1105 5.97 40.95 37.38
N ASN A 1106 6.64 42.10 37.48
CA ASN A 1106 6.44 43.11 38.51
C ASN A 1106 5.50 44.25 38.09
N THR A 1107 5.02 44.28 36.84
CA THR A 1107 4.23 45.40 36.28
C THR A 1107 2.74 45.06 36.19
N PHE A 1108 2.42 43.86 35.70
CA PHE A 1108 1.04 43.38 35.58
C PHE A 1108 0.98 41.87 35.87
N ALA A 1109 0.05 41.44 36.72
CA ALA A 1109 -0.15 40.04 37.06
C ALA A 1109 -0.84 39.25 35.92
N GLY A 1110 -0.65 37.93 35.89
CA GLY A 1110 -1.31 37.04 34.93
C GLY A 1110 -0.55 35.73 34.67
N THR A 1111 -1.13 34.89 33.81
CA THR A 1111 -0.60 33.55 33.42
C THR A 1111 0.08 33.54 32.05
N GLY A 1112 -0.41 34.34 31.09
CA GLY A 1112 -0.02 34.25 29.68
C GLY A 1112 -0.75 33.14 28.91
N ILE A 1113 -1.84 32.59 29.44
CA ILE A 1113 -2.65 31.55 28.78
C ILE A 1113 -3.94 32.15 28.19
N GLY A 1114 -4.47 33.24 28.76
CA GLY A 1114 -5.78 33.80 28.41
C GLY A 1114 -6.00 34.16 26.92
N LEU A 1115 -4.99 34.68 26.22
CA LEU A 1115 -5.11 34.98 24.78
C LEU A 1115 -5.05 33.72 23.90
N ALA A 1116 -4.25 32.72 24.28
CA ALA A 1116 -4.25 31.40 23.63
C ALA A 1116 -5.60 30.69 23.76
N ILE A 1117 -6.28 30.88 24.91
CA ILE A 1117 -7.67 30.45 25.10
C ILE A 1117 -8.62 31.20 24.15
N CYS A 1118 -8.45 32.52 23.98
CA CYS A 1118 -9.28 33.29 23.04
C CYS A 1118 -9.14 32.78 21.59
N GLU A 1119 -7.90 32.60 21.12
CA GLU A 1119 -7.62 32.05 19.79
C GLU A 1119 -8.23 30.65 19.61
N LYS A 1120 -8.02 29.74 20.57
CA LYS A 1120 -8.52 28.37 20.50
C LYS A 1120 -10.06 28.29 20.54
N VAL A 1121 -10.72 29.13 21.35
CA VAL A 1121 -12.19 29.25 21.35
C VAL A 1121 -12.70 29.73 20.00
N VAL A 1122 -12.11 30.78 19.44
CA VAL A 1122 -12.57 31.36 18.16
C VAL A 1122 -12.36 30.37 17.01
N ALA A 1123 -11.23 29.65 16.98
CA ALA A 1123 -10.97 28.57 16.03
C ALA A 1123 -11.98 27.42 16.14
N ASN A 1124 -12.32 26.98 17.36
CA ASN A 1124 -13.37 25.97 17.59
C ASN A 1124 -14.74 26.39 17.02
N HIS A 1125 -15.01 27.69 16.91
CA HIS A 1125 -16.25 28.25 16.34
C HIS A 1125 -16.15 28.53 14.83
N GLY A 1126 -15.12 28.01 14.16
CA GLY A 1126 -14.88 28.23 12.73
C GLY A 1126 -14.29 29.62 12.39
N GLY A 1127 -14.03 30.45 13.40
CA GLY A 1127 -13.56 31.82 13.25
C GLY A 1127 -12.04 31.98 13.18
N GLY A 1128 -11.60 33.23 13.25
CA GLY A 1128 -10.21 33.64 13.48
C GLY A 1128 -10.12 34.90 14.36
N ILE A 1129 -8.99 35.15 15.01
CA ILE A 1129 -8.75 36.33 15.86
C ILE A 1129 -7.48 37.07 15.41
N THR A 1130 -7.43 38.38 15.60
CA THR A 1130 -6.20 39.17 15.48
C THR A 1130 -6.22 40.36 16.43
N ALA A 1131 -5.16 41.17 16.45
CA ALA A 1131 -5.12 42.41 17.22
C ALA A 1131 -4.29 43.50 16.53
N ALA A 1132 -4.82 44.73 16.51
CA ALA A 1132 -4.09 45.95 16.13
C ALA A 1132 -3.77 46.76 17.40
N SER A 1133 -2.59 47.38 17.47
CA SER A 1133 -2.12 47.94 18.74
C SER A 1133 -1.00 48.97 18.56
N GLN A 1134 -1.02 50.04 19.36
CA GLN A 1134 0.07 51.01 19.39
C GLN A 1134 0.52 51.34 20.82
N PRO A 1135 1.83 51.28 21.14
CA PRO A 1135 2.34 51.60 22.48
C PRO A 1135 1.95 53.03 22.91
N GLY A 1136 1.34 53.15 24.08
CA GLY A 1136 0.82 54.41 24.61
C GLY A 1136 -0.47 54.91 23.95
N LEU A 1137 -1.08 54.15 23.03
CA LEU A 1137 -2.30 54.51 22.31
C LEU A 1137 -3.44 53.48 22.42
N GLY A 1138 -3.15 52.22 22.78
CA GLY A 1138 -4.15 51.20 23.14
C GLY A 1138 -4.04 49.93 22.30
N ALA A 1139 -4.92 48.97 22.56
CA ALA A 1139 -5.08 47.77 21.74
C ALA A 1139 -6.53 47.59 21.27
N THR A 1140 -6.71 46.89 20.15
CA THR A 1140 -8.01 46.43 19.64
C THR A 1140 -7.88 44.97 19.23
N PHE A 1141 -8.66 44.10 19.86
CA PHE A 1141 -8.74 42.68 19.53
C PHE A 1141 -9.97 42.44 18.64
N SER A 1142 -9.73 41.99 17.41
CA SER A 1142 -10.77 41.75 16.41
C SER A 1142 -11.04 40.25 16.30
N VAL A 1143 -12.24 39.83 16.68
CA VAL A 1143 -12.73 38.46 16.63
C VAL A 1143 -13.64 38.31 15.41
N TYR A 1144 -13.36 37.35 14.52
CA TYR A 1144 -14.17 37.06 13.35
C TYR A 1144 -14.89 35.73 13.55
N LEU A 1145 -16.22 35.74 13.62
CA LEU A 1145 -17.06 34.55 13.78
C LEU A 1145 -17.94 34.36 12.52
N PRO A 1146 -18.13 33.12 12.03
CA PRO A 1146 -19.00 32.87 10.87
C PRO A 1146 -20.43 33.38 11.08
N VAL A 1147 -20.99 34.04 10.07
CA VAL A 1147 -22.44 34.29 10.02
C VAL A 1147 -23.15 32.93 9.82
N PRO A 1148 -24.27 32.65 10.50
CA PRO A 1148 -25.09 31.49 10.20
C PRO A 1148 -25.74 31.60 8.81
N GLU A 1149 -25.66 30.53 8.02
CA GLU A 1149 -26.50 30.37 6.83
C GLU A 1149 -27.97 30.19 7.26
N LEU A 1150 -28.91 30.73 6.46
CA LEU A 1150 -30.33 30.91 6.78
C LEU A 1150 -31.24 29.82 6.18
#